data_AF-A0A9D3LQ09-F1
#
_entry.id   AF-A0A9D3LQ09-F1
#
_cell.length_a   1.000
_cell.length_b   1.000
_cell.length_c   1.000
_cell.angle_alpha   90.00
_cell.angle_beta   90.00
_cell.angle_gamma   90.00
#
_symmetry.space_group_name_H-M   'P 1'
#
loop_
_entity.id
_entity.type
_entity.pdbx_description
1 polymer ?
#
loop_
_entity_poly.entity_id
_entity_poly.type
_entity_poly.pdbx_seq_one_letter_code
_entity_poly.pdbx_strand_id
1 'polypeptide(L)'
;MALLNYPVPDLEVTLQEVGRVLQLILGPEKYTQYKDALCQQKEVLQDVHHRFAAAASGRDNWVTEQFKNRLLSCPCPLPTSTAMPAVLLPSRAERGSGQLKRAAALLWAAAKLHSEPWLLEGDGATERTQQSEVFAASRLPGKTEDQLKVYPDSLHAIVLCTGGIFPIQILHRPSPGSPLSPLPFLDIYSQVQEMASQPAAGPDQDPTPICSLSALQRQAWSALREQILQQGGTAAESLGLMESAVLAVCLEDCCPPADLAETLNAVRLGGGDGQCLRYYDKVVNLVVFKNSTAGMVFEHCALDGMVAGLVAESVWHLSESLNLDPCQPHGQTTASPAAKNISSSPLKPLNFPLKAITMPAPAALGLALQATHPIITFEFFSYPDIFTTLRGHRGLFDAWITFSLQLALKQTLGDSAAGLILVTPTHMRHYKHGRCDPTYSFSTQTRQLVEALMSCASEKKDSPQFTKELFSLFHLAFLEHKRLIKITKSGDGVGPHIAALRWGLSEENPVKAFLEPFGSPSIYLTGKDLMEGVECAVGNVYARDQLAVTYLGRRDRVRMLLNGKGSFAKLLKHLQESLKDSLNMVMLLALRYAIAGQMGALECLLQEEEVRVNGKECQTDSNVNSSQNSNFTLLIHGGAGEDILLNQKVIDVVEFSLQTALSLGAQELAGRGSSLDAVQKCVAALEDCFLFNAGKGSVFNRDGKQEMEATIVDGTGMNAGSVACVRNVKNPVKAARQVMEKSGHTLLTGEGAEEFLEGLDMKEKPVEAKYFHTHLRWKEREVMCSSGNASKNNHPQTVGAVALDCWGNLAAATSTAPLQFCPTYPGYISSVNGPSASPEKLREMQTKITQCKPPHSWKSPQDHAALAMKSQWYRNLFQIQNTLFHETVEYFHNICRYAYALTPLTTDTISSPMGLGSDSEPVYVNVMGQNVYLADSMQFVLEYFLRFQEDLPGTYYVSPSFRGEDPDATHLNQFYHVECELLGDMDAAIKVAEGYVAHITRALLKMHSSIILNSAGTLSHVEGLLKKLDNQAPLPQVTLEQAITMMPSEDCFEWVQDGQPQFGRKLTRKGERVLIKKYGSAVWLTEMDHLGVPFYQAYVDGSGKQKAKAADLLLGLGETIGLGERHSTSEMVQEALRHHAVPEDSYKWYLDMRQIAPLLTSGWGMGTERYLCWLLKHDDVRDMHIIPRMKAKKFMP
;
A
#
# COMPACT_ATOMS: atom_id res chain seq x y z
N MET A 1 -8.50 38.92 13.74
CA MET A 1 -8.64 38.97 15.21
C MET A 1 -7.28 39.27 15.82
N ALA A 2 -7.21 40.11 16.87
CA ALA A 2 -5.96 40.31 17.61
C ALA A 2 -5.59 39.02 18.38
N LEU A 3 -4.30 38.70 18.45
CA LEU A 3 -3.81 37.54 19.21
C LEU A 3 -4.03 37.77 20.72
N LEU A 4 -4.35 36.70 21.44
CA LEU A 4 -4.53 36.73 22.90
C LEU A 4 -3.18 36.72 23.62
N ASN A 5 -3.15 37.24 24.85
CA ASN A 5 -2.01 37.08 25.75
C ASN A 5 -1.93 35.64 26.25
N TYR A 6 -0.71 35.15 26.55
CA TYR A 6 -0.52 33.78 27.04
C TYR A 6 -1.09 33.64 28.46
N PRO A 7 -2.06 32.75 28.71
CA PRO A 7 -2.73 32.66 30.00
C PRO A 7 -1.84 32.00 31.07
N VAL A 8 -2.14 32.28 32.34
CA VAL A 8 -1.59 31.53 33.48
C VAL A 8 -2.67 30.52 33.88
N PRO A 9 -2.41 29.19 33.82
CA PRO A 9 -3.39 28.20 34.26
C PRO A 9 -3.68 28.30 35.75
N ASP A 10 -4.90 27.94 36.15
CA ASP A 10 -5.24 27.78 37.57
C ASP A 10 -4.35 26.71 38.22
N LEU A 11 -3.98 26.94 39.48
CA LEU A 11 -3.15 25.99 40.24
C LEU A 11 -3.82 24.60 40.32
N GLU A 12 -5.13 24.54 40.59
CA GLU A 12 -5.85 23.26 40.69
C GLU A 12 -5.84 22.48 39.37
N VAL A 13 -5.99 23.16 38.22
CA VAL A 13 -5.88 22.52 36.88
C VAL A 13 -4.50 21.90 36.69
N THR A 14 -3.45 22.62 37.12
CA THR A 14 -2.07 22.14 37.05
C THR A 14 -1.84 20.93 37.95
N LEU A 15 -2.32 20.96 39.19
CA LEU A 15 -2.17 19.86 40.14
C LEU A 15 -2.99 18.62 39.74
N GLN A 16 -4.17 18.82 39.13
CA GLN A 16 -4.97 17.73 38.56
C GLN A 16 -4.23 17.03 37.43
N GLU A 17 -3.63 17.78 36.51
CA GLU A 17 -2.90 17.21 35.38
C GLU A 17 -1.60 16.51 35.83
N VAL A 18 -0.85 17.10 36.77
CA VAL A 18 0.29 16.42 37.41
C VAL A 18 -0.17 15.12 38.08
N GLY A 19 -1.26 15.17 38.84
CA GLY A 19 -1.84 14.00 39.50
C GLY A 19 -2.26 12.91 38.52
N ARG A 20 -2.83 13.29 37.37
CA ARG A 20 -3.21 12.37 36.29
C ARG A 20 -1.99 11.66 35.69
N VAL A 21 -0.93 12.41 35.36
CA VAL A 21 0.30 11.84 34.79
C VAL A 21 1.02 10.96 35.83
N LEU A 22 1.14 11.43 37.08
CA LEU A 22 1.79 10.66 38.15
C LEU A 22 1.04 9.38 38.51
N GLN A 23 -0.29 9.37 38.45
CA GLN A 23 -1.09 8.17 38.66
C GLN A 23 -0.76 7.08 37.63
N LEU A 24 -0.40 7.49 36.41
CA LEU A 24 -0.03 6.56 35.36
C LEU A 24 1.37 6.01 35.59
N ILE A 25 2.34 6.85 35.95
CA ILE A 25 3.77 6.45 35.98
C ILE A 25 4.28 5.95 37.33
N LEU A 26 3.59 6.23 38.43
CA LEU A 26 3.98 5.80 39.78
C LEU A 26 3.19 4.55 40.21
N GLY A 27 3.85 3.69 40.99
CA GLY A 27 3.16 2.61 41.71
C GLY A 27 2.24 3.14 42.82
N PRO A 28 1.26 2.35 43.29
CA PRO A 28 0.23 2.79 44.25
C PRO A 28 0.78 3.44 45.53
N GLU A 29 1.87 2.90 46.08
CA GLU A 29 2.52 3.42 47.29
C GLU A 29 3.10 4.82 47.06
N LYS A 30 3.90 5.00 46.00
CA LYS A 30 4.51 6.30 45.66
C LYS A 30 3.47 7.33 45.25
N TYR A 31 2.39 6.92 44.59
CA TYR A 31 1.29 7.82 44.26
C TYR A 31 0.56 8.30 45.52
N THR A 32 0.39 7.43 46.51
CA THR A 32 -0.19 7.80 47.82
C THR A 32 0.72 8.81 48.54
N GLN A 33 2.03 8.57 48.57
CA GLN A 33 3.01 9.52 49.12
C GLN A 33 2.95 10.89 48.44
N TYR A 34 2.78 10.93 47.10
CA TYR A 34 2.56 12.19 46.38
C TYR A 34 1.30 12.90 46.85
N LYS A 35 0.17 12.19 47.00
CA LYS A 35 -1.09 12.79 47.48
C LYS A 35 -0.95 13.36 48.89
N ASP A 36 -0.27 12.64 49.78
CA ASP A 36 -0.02 13.09 51.15
C ASP A 36 0.88 14.33 51.17
N ALA A 37 1.98 14.32 50.41
CA ALA A 37 2.87 15.47 50.27
C ALA A 37 2.15 16.68 49.65
N LEU A 38 1.30 16.46 48.64
CA LEU A 38 0.51 17.50 48.01
C LEU A 38 -0.48 18.15 48.99
N CYS A 39 -1.19 17.33 49.78
CA CYS A 39 -2.09 17.82 50.82
C CYS A 39 -1.35 18.65 51.88
N GLN A 40 -0.17 18.21 52.31
CA GLN A 40 0.64 18.91 53.32
C GLN A 40 1.25 20.22 52.80
N GLN A 41 1.56 20.32 51.50
CA GLN A 41 2.26 21.46 50.90
C GLN A 41 1.34 22.40 50.10
N LYS A 42 0.01 22.23 50.20
CA LYS A 42 -0.96 22.99 49.40
C LYS A 42 -0.87 24.50 49.59
N GLU A 43 -0.74 24.97 50.83
CA GLU A 43 -0.59 26.40 51.15
C GLU A 43 0.69 26.98 50.55
N VAL A 44 1.82 26.25 50.66
CA VAL A 44 3.10 26.66 50.08
C VAL A 44 3.00 26.77 48.55
N LEU A 45 2.31 25.84 47.89
CA LEU A 45 2.07 25.88 46.44
C LEU A 45 1.19 27.06 46.04
N GLN A 46 0.16 27.39 46.83
CA GLN A 46 -0.68 28.57 46.62
C GLN A 46 0.13 29.86 46.75
N ASP A 47 1.00 29.98 47.74
CA ASP A 47 1.88 31.13 47.92
C ASP A 47 2.87 31.29 46.77
N VAL A 48 3.45 30.18 46.28
CA VAL A 48 4.32 30.20 45.10
C VAL A 48 3.53 30.63 43.86
N HIS A 49 2.34 30.06 43.64
CA HIS A 49 1.48 30.40 42.51
C HIS A 49 1.07 31.88 42.54
N HIS A 50 0.61 32.41 43.68
CA HIS A 50 0.20 33.82 43.79
C HIS A 50 1.36 34.79 43.52
N ARG A 51 2.55 34.52 44.07
CA ARG A 51 3.75 35.34 43.79
C ARG A 51 4.12 35.32 42.31
N PHE A 52 4.05 34.15 41.69
CA PHE A 52 4.34 33.98 40.27
C PHE A 52 3.27 34.64 39.38
N ALA A 53 1.99 34.41 39.63
CA ALA A 53 0.87 34.99 38.88
C ALA A 53 0.86 36.51 38.94
N ALA A 54 1.19 37.09 40.11
CA ALA A 54 1.39 38.53 40.25
C ALA A 54 2.53 39.06 39.36
N ALA A 55 3.64 38.33 39.26
CA ALA A 55 4.77 38.69 38.39
C ALA A 55 4.50 38.50 36.88
N ALA A 56 3.60 37.57 36.53
CA ALA A 56 3.16 37.31 35.16
C ALA A 56 2.05 38.27 34.70
N SER A 57 1.29 38.84 35.63
CA SER A 57 0.19 39.78 35.34
C SER A 57 0.66 40.98 34.51
N GLY A 58 -0.13 41.33 33.48
CA GLY A 58 0.18 42.45 32.58
C GLY A 58 1.22 42.16 31.50
N ARG A 59 1.84 40.96 31.46
CA ARG A 59 2.72 40.56 30.36
C ARG A 59 1.93 39.98 29.19
N ASP A 60 2.39 40.24 27.98
CA ASP A 60 1.80 39.64 26.77
C ASP A 60 2.05 38.12 26.70
N ASN A 61 3.22 37.68 27.17
CA ASN A 61 3.56 36.27 27.31
C ASN A 61 4.62 36.10 28.42
N TRP A 62 4.30 35.35 29.46
CA TRP A 62 5.20 35.12 30.60
C TRP A 62 6.14 33.92 30.42
N VAL A 63 5.86 33.04 29.45
CA VAL A 63 6.58 31.78 29.21
C VAL A 63 7.79 31.98 28.31
N THR A 64 7.61 32.68 27.20
CA THR A 64 8.58 32.68 26.09
C THR A 64 9.94 33.24 26.47
N GLU A 65 9.99 34.35 27.21
CA GLU A 65 11.27 34.91 27.69
C GLU A 65 12.00 33.93 28.62
N GLN A 66 11.30 33.31 29.55
CA GLN A 66 11.91 32.35 30.48
C GLN A 66 12.45 31.12 29.75
N PHE A 67 11.69 30.60 28.77
CA PHE A 67 12.13 29.49 27.93
C PHE A 67 13.36 29.85 27.09
N LYS A 68 13.35 31.03 26.45
CA LYS A 68 14.49 31.54 25.68
C LYS A 68 15.74 31.73 26.53
N ASN A 69 15.61 32.37 27.71
CA ASN A 69 16.74 32.62 28.61
C ASN A 69 17.40 31.32 29.07
N ARG A 70 16.62 30.24 29.27
CA ARG A 70 17.18 28.92 29.58
C ARG A 70 18.01 28.33 28.44
N LEU A 71 17.54 28.47 27.20
CA LEU A 71 18.31 28.03 26.04
C LEU A 71 19.59 28.86 25.91
N LEU A 72 19.50 30.18 26.11
CA LEU A 72 20.64 31.11 26.07
C LEU A 72 21.65 30.89 27.20
N SER A 73 21.18 30.46 28.38
CA SER A 73 22.00 30.09 29.53
C SER A 73 22.64 28.69 29.40
N CYS A 74 22.33 27.91 28.35
CA CYS A 74 22.91 26.58 28.16
C CYS A 74 24.43 26.69 27.92
N PRO A 75 25.30 26.09 28.77
CA PRO A 75 26.74 26.20 28.62
C PRO A 75 27.31 25.23 27.58
N CYS A 76 26.53 24.22 27.18
CA CYS A 76 26.98 23.16 26.29
C CYS A 76 27.28 23.68 24.88
N PRO A 77 28.19 23.01 24.14
CA PRO A 77 28.41 23.29 22.72
C PRO A 77 27.10 23.29 21.92
N LEU A 78 26.85 24.34 21.13
CA LEU A 78 25.64 24.45 20.28
C LEU A 78 25.43 23.24 19.34
N PRO A 79 26.47 22.68 18.67
CA PRO A 79 26.28 21.60 17.69
C PRO A 79 25.59 20.36 18.26
N THR A 80 25.72 20.10 19.56
CA THR A 80 25.18 18.92 20.24
C THR A 80 24.05 19.24 21.21
N SER A 81 23.73 20.53 21.43
CA SER A 81 22.70 20.96 22.40
C SER A 81 21.49 21.61 21.74
N THR A 82 21.64 22.69 20.96
CA THR A 82 20.52 23.46 20.40
C THR A 82 20.52 23.53 18.87
N ALA A 83 21.55 23.02 18.19
CA ALA A 83 21.55 22.94 16.72
C ALA A 83 20.51 21.91 16.24
N MET A 84 19.60 22.34 15.36
CA MET A 84 18.53 21.52 14.79
C MET A 84 18.76 21.33 13.28
N PRO A 85 19.24 20.16 12.82
CA PRO A 85 19.48 19.93 11.41
C PRO A 85 18.22 19.45 10.67
N ALA A 86 18.12 19.84 9.40
CA ALA A 86 17.15 19.34 8.43
C ALA A 86 17.84 19.14 7.06
N VAL A 87 17.55 18.04 6.38
CA VAL A 87 17.99 17.77 5.00
C VAL A 87 16.87 18.17 4.05
N LEU A 88 17.20 18.92 3.00
CA LEU A 88 16.26 19.32 1.96
C LEU A 88 16.21 18.25 0.87
N LEU A 89 15.07 18.13 0.20
CA LEU A 89 14.97 17.26 -0.97
C LEU A 89 15.89 17.73 -2.12
N PRO A 90 16.39 16.80 -2.95
CA PRO A 90 17.02 17.16 -4.21
C PRO A 90 16.09 17.97 -5.12
N SER A 91 16.66 18.81 -5.97
CA SER A 91 15.90 19.63 -6.92
C SER A 91 15.15 18.77 -7.96
N ARG A 92 13.92 19.15 -8.31
CA ARG A 92 13.08 18.48 -9.32
C ARG A 92 13.48 18.84 -10.75
N ALA A 93 13.86 20.09 -10.97
CA ALA A 93 14.14 20.63 -12.32
C ALA A 93 15.50 20.18 -12.88
N GLU A 94 16.49 19.89 -12.02
CA GLU A 94 17.87 19.64 -12.46
C GLU A 94 18.55 18.55 -11.62
N ARG A 95 18.30 17.27 -11.93
CA ARG A 95 19.15 16.18 -11.42
C ARG A 95 20.56 16.35 -12.00
N GLY A 96 21.46 16.97 -11.23
CA GLY A 96 22.85 17.25 -11.64
C GLY A 96 23.21 18.72 -11.79
N SER A 97 22.39 19.67 -11.33
CA SER A 97 22.81 21.08 -11.24
C SER A 97 24.10 21.19 -10.43
N GLY A 98 25.09 21.95 -10.89
CA GLY A 98 26.32 22.18 -10.12
C GLY A 98 26.03 22.80 -8.75
N GLN A 99 26.81 22.41 -7.73
CA GLN A 99 26.70 22.86 -6.34
C GLN A 99 26.43 24.36 -6.19
N LEU A 100 27.14 25.19 -6.96
CA LEU A 100 27.02 26.66 -6.95
C LEU A 100 25.63 27.15 -7.35
N LYS A 101 25.00 26.51 -8.34
CA LYS A 101 23.67 26.88 -8.83
C LYS A 101 22.62 26.56 -7.78
N ARG A 102 22.74 25.38 -7.14
CA ARG A 102 21.90 25.00 -6.00
C ARG A 102 22.04 25.97 -4.83
N ALA A 103 23.27 26.36 -4.49
CA ALA A 103 23.53 27.34 -3.44
C ALA A 103 22.91 28.71 -3.74
N ALA A 104 23.06 29.22 -4.97
CA ALA A 104 22.46 30.49 -5.38
C ALA A 104 20.92 30.47 -5.36
N ALA A 105 20.29 29.37 -5.79
CA ALA A 105 18.84 29.23 -5.78
C ALA A 105 18.28 29.21 -4.34
N LEU A 106 18.95 28.51 -3.44
CA LEU A 106 18.60 28.47 -2.02
C LEU A 106 18.85 29.81 -1.31
N LEU A 107 19.94 30.52 -1.67
CA LEU A 107 20.21 31.88 -1.20
C LEU A 107 19.10 32.85 -1.62
N TRP A 108 18.72 32.81 -2.89
CA TRP A 108 17.62 33.63 -3.41
C TRP A 108 16.31 33.32 -2.68
N ALA A 109 16.01 32.04 -2.47
CA ALA A 109 14.80 31.62 -1.77
C ALA A 109 14.79 32.09 -0.30
N ALA A 110 15.92 31.99 0.40
CA ALA A 110 16.06 32.51 1.77
C ALA A 110 15.95 34.04 1.82
N ALA A 111 16.55 34.76 0.86
CA ALA A 111 16.42 36.20 0.73
C ALA A 111 14.96 36.62 0.51
N LYS A 112 14.26 35.92 -0.40
CA LYS A 112 12.85 36.15 -0.69
C LYS A 112 11.97 35.90 0.53
N LEU A 113 12.18 34.79 1.24
CA LEU A 113 11.42 34.49 2.46
C LEU A 113 11.69 35.51 3.58
N HIS A 114 12.91 36.04 3.68
CA HIS A 114 13.23 37.10 4.64
C HIS A 114 12.55 38.44 4.28
N SER A 115 12.51 38.82 3.00
CA SER A 115 11.82 40.02 2.54
C SER A 115 10.29 39.89 2.57
N GLU A 116 9.78 38.66 2.46
CA GLU A 116 8.35 38.34 2.38
C GLU A 116 7.93 37.29 3.44
N PRO A 117 7.94 37.60 4.76
CA PRO A 117 7.73 36.60 5.83
C PRO A 117 6.37 35.90 5.83
N TRP A 118 5.28 36.64 5.58
CA TRP A 118 4.45 36.36 4.42
C TRP A 118 4.20 34.92 3.97
N LEU A 119 5.16 34.44 3.17
CA LEU A 119 5.13 33.20 2.43
C LEU A 119 5.14 31.96 3.33
N LEU A 120 5.44 32.14 4.62
CA LEU A 120 5.39 31.08 5.64
C LEU A 120 3.99 30.91 6.26
N GLU A 121 3.03 31.75 5.89
CA GLU A 121 1.72 31.86 6.53
C GLU A 121 0.64 31.04 5.82
N GLY A 122 -0.31 30.52 6.62
CA GLY A 122 -1.59 30.03 6.13
C GLY A 122 -2.70 31.04 6.47
N ASP A 123 -3.96 30.72 6.14
CA ASP A 123 -5.11 31.65 6.20
C ASP A 123 -5.50 32.18 7.60
N GLY A 124 -4.80 31.80 8.67
CA GLY A 124 -5.10 32.18 10.05
C GLY A 124 -4.16 33.24 10.63
N ALA A 125 -4.68 34.09 11.52
CA ALA A 125 -3.86 35.01 12.31
C ALA A 125 -2.89 34.21 13.20
N THR A 126 -1.60 34.26 12.91
CA THR A 126 -0.55 33.59 13.68
C THR A 126 0.53 34.55 14.13
N GLU A 127 1.16 34.21 15.25
CA GLU A 127 2.30 34.87 15.84
C GLU A 127 3.53 34.82 14.90
N ARG A 128 4.34 35.91 14.91
CA ARG A 128 5.43 36.18 13.96
C ARG A 128 6.82 36.39 14.56
N THR A 129 6.97 36.38 15.88
CA THR A 129 8.24 36.68 16.57
C THR A 129 9.32 35.69 16.17
N GLN A 130 8.99 34.41 16.10
CA GLN A 130 9.96 33.39 15.68
C GLN A 130 10.46 33.68 14.26
N GLN A 131 9.57 34.01 13.33
CA GLN A 131 9.89 34.30 11.93
C GLN A 131 10.76 35.55 11.79
N SER A 132 10.54 36.58 12.61
CA SER A 132 11.37 37.79 12.63
C SER A 132 12.77 37.56 13.19
N GLU A 133 12.99 36.47 13.93
CA GLU A 133 14.27 36.12 14.56
C GLU A 133 15.02 34.98 13.83
N VAL A 134 14.45 34.40 12.77
CA VAL A 134 15.09 33.32 11.99
C VAL A 134 16.27 33.85 11.17
N PHE A 135 16.04 34.94 10.45
CA PHE A 135 17.03 35.52 9.53
C PHE A 135 17.66 36.76 10.12
N ALA A 136 18.88 37.06 9.67
CA ALA A 136 19.67 38.18 10.13
C ALA A 136 19.85 38.20 11.67
N ALA A 137 19.96 37.03 12.30
CA ALA A 137 20.04 36.91 13.74
C ALA A 137 21.15 35.95 14.17
N SER A 138 21.94 36.29 15.20
CA SER A 138 23.00 35.45 15.74
C SER A 138 22.90 35.32 17.26
N ARG A 139 23.19 34.14 17.78
CA ARG A 139 23.36 33.86 19.21
C ARG A 139 24.81 34.15 19.60
N LEU A 140 25.03 35.32 20.18
CA LEU A 140 26.35 35.78 20.61
C LEU A 140 26.72 35.17 21.96
N PRO A 141 27.94 34.61 22.12
CA PRO A 141 28.35 34.02 23.38
C PRO A 141 28.60 35.09 24.45
N GLY A 142 28.09 34.86 25.66
CA GLY A 142 28.32 35.74 26.81
C GLY A 142 29.02 35.04 27.98
N LYS A 143 29.52 35.84 28.94
CA LYS A 143 30.25 35.31 30.11
C LYS A 143 29.39 34.40 30.99
N THR A 144 28.13 34.80 31.16
CA THR A 144 27.14 34.13 32.02
C THR A 144 25.96 33.62 31.22
N GLU A 145 25.48 34.41 30.27
CA GLU A 145 24.31 34.11 29.41
C GLU A 145 24.59 34.65 28.01
N ASP A 146 24.20 33.89 26.98
CA ASP A 146 24.31 34.32 25.58
C ASP A 146 23.21 35.33 25.22
N GLN A 147 23.41 36.06 24.13
CA GLN A 147 22.41 37.01 23.62
C GLN A 147 22.00 36.66 22.18
N LEU A 148 20.69 36.54 21.93
CA LEU A 148 20.19 36.55 20.56
C LEU A 148 20.11 37.99 20.05
N LYS A 149 20.89 38.32 19.01
CA LYS A 149 20.95 39.64 18.40
C LYS A 149 20.47 39.59 16.95
N VAL A 150 19.50 40.46 16.62
CA VAL A 150 18.92 40.62 15.27
C VAL A 150 19.48 41.86 14.57
N TYR A 151 19.70 41.77 13.28
CA TYR A 151 20.33 42.76 12.41
C TYR A 151 19.41 43.08 11.21
N PRO A 152 18.29 43.79 11.42
CA PRO A 152 17.23 43.96 10.41
C PRO A 152 17.66 44.72 9.14
N ASP A 153 18.79 45.43 9.20
CA ASP A 153 19.34 46.19 8.07
C ASP A 153 20.37 45.42 7.24
N SER A 154 20.60 44.15 7.54
CA SER A 154 21.55 43.31 6.82
C SER A 154 21.10 43.05 5.38
N LEU A 155 22.03 43.16 4.43
CA LEU A 155 21.78 42.95 3.00
C LEU A 155 22.55 41.76 2.41
N HIS A 156 23.42 41.14 3.20
CA HIS A 156 24.38 40.14 2.74
C HIS A 156 24.23 38.80 3.46
N ALA A 157 24.55 37.72 2.76
CA ALA A 157 24.89 36.42 3.36
C ALA A 157 26.41 36.30 3.50
N ILE A 158 26.85 35.35 4.30
CA ILE A 158 28.24 34.87 4.28
C ILE A 158 28.30 33.50 3.62
N VAL A 159 29.24 33.32 2.69
CA VAL A 159 29.54 32.02 2.07
C VAL A 159 30.89 31.54 2.59
N LEU A 160 30.89 30.33 3.16
CA LEU A 160 32.03 29.62 3.70
C LEU A 160 32.38 28.47 2.74
N CYS A 161 33.59 28.48 2.20
CA CYS A 161 34.11 27.43 1.32
C CYS A 161 35.62 27.25 1.56
N THR A 162 36.24 26.26 0.93
CA THR A 162 37.70 26.06 0.99
C THR A 162 38.51 27.25 0.46
N GLY A 163 37.90 28.09 -0.40
CA GLY A 163 38.47 29.34 -0.89
C GLY A 163 38.45 30.50 0.10
N GLY A 164 37.74 30.40 1.23
CA GLY A 164 37.67 31.44 2.26
C GLY A 164 36.25 31.78 2.72
N ILE A 165 36.09 32.94 3.35
CA ILE A 165 34.80 33.48 3.81
C ILE A 165 34.45 34.72 2.97
N PHE A 166 33.28 34.73 2.32
CA PHE A 166 32.90 35.81 1.40
C PHE A 166 31.55 36.42 1.78
N PRO A 167 31.46 37.75 1.97
CA PRO A 167 30.18 38.43 2.05
C PRO A 167 29.58 38.57 0.64
N ILE A 168 28.40 37.99 0.41
CA ILE A 168 27.68 38.09 -0.86
C ILE A 168 26.40 38.88 -0.63
N GLN A 169 26.18 39.90 -1.46
CA GLN A 169 24.94 40.66 -1.38
C GLN A 169 23.78 39.82 -1.94
N ILE A 170 22.70 39.70 -1.17
CA ILE A 170 21.51 38.90 -1.55
C ILE A 170 20.22 39.72 -1.54
N LEU A 171 20.24 40.88 -0.88
CA LEU A 171 19.13 41.81 -0.79
C LEU A 171 19.59 43.18 -1.27
N HIS A 172 18.64 43.98 -1.72
CA HIS A 172 18.85 45.39 -1.94
C HIS A 172 17.77 46.21 -1.26
N ARG A 173 18.13 47.43 -0.87
CA ARG A 173 17.21 48.42 -0.34
C ARG A 173 17.30 49.67 -1.22
N PRO A 174 16.30 49.97 -2.06
CA PRO A 174 16.33 51.11 -2.97
C PRO A 174 16.54 52.47 -2.29
N SER A 175 16.02 52.66 -1.07
CA SER A 175 16.21 53.88 -0.27
C SER A 175 16.07 53.60 1.23
N PRO A 176 16.67 54.38 2.14
CA PRO A 176 16.46 54.21 3.58
C PRO A 176 14.96 54.23 3.92
N GLY A 177 14.47 53.16 4.56
CA GLY A 177 13.05 52.99 4.92
C GLY A 177 12.17 52.29 3.89
N SER A 178 12.65 51.99 2.67
CA SER A 178 11.91 51.14 1.73
C SER A 178 11.98 49.66 2.14
N PRO A 179 10.97 48.83 1.80
CA PRO A 179 11.03 47.40 2.07
C PRO A 179 12.25 46.75 1.40
N LEU A 180 12.76 45.70 2.03
CA LEU A 180 13.83 44.87 1.47
C LEU A 180 13.28 44.08 0.28
N SER A 181 14.09 43.91 -0.75
CA SER A 181 13.78 43.04 -1.89
C SER A 181 14.96 42.14 -2.22
N PRO A 182 14.72 40.88 -2.65
CA PRO A 182 15.79 39.97 -3.04
C PRO A 182 16.44 40.47 -4.33
N LEU A 183 17.75 40.31 -4.44
CA LEU A 183 18.44 40.52 -5.71
C LEU A 183 17.97 39.48 -6.74
N PRO A 184 18.00 39.80 -8.05
CA PRO A 184 17.76 38.82 -9.11
C PRO A 184 18.64 37.57 -8.94
N PHE A 185 18.08 36.40 -9.25
CA PHE A 185 18.79 35.12 -9.12
C PHE A 185 20.14 35.13 -9.86
N LEU A 186 20.19 35.69 -11.07
CA LEU A 186 21.42 35.76 -11.88
C LEU A 186 22.51 36.58 -11.19
N ASP A 187 22.15 37.68 -10.51
CA ASP A 187 23.12 38.53 -9.81
C ASP A 187 23.71 37.83 -8.59
N ILE A 188 22.90 37.05 -7.87
CA ILE A 188 23.37 36.19 -6.77
C ILE A 188 24.27 35.07 -7.32
N TYR A 189 23.85 34.42 -8.42
CA TYR A 189 24.61 33.34 -9.04
C TYR A 189 25.97 33.80 -9.57
N SER A 190 26.03 34.96 -10.24
CA SER A 190 27.28 35.54 -10.73
C SER A 190 28.27 35.86 -9.60
N GLN A 191 27.80 36.38 -8.45
CA GLN A 191 28.66 36.58 -7.28
C GLN A 191 29.20 35.25 -6.72
N VAL A 192 28.36 34.21 -6.63
CA VAL A 192 28.79 32.87 -6.18
C VAL A 192 29.79 32.22 -7.16
N GLN A 193 29.62 32.45 -8.47
CA GLN A 193 30.58 32.00 -9.48
C GLN A 193 31.91 32.75 -9.42
N GLU A 194 31.88 34.08 -9.28
CA GLU A 194 33.09 34.90 -9.11
C GLU A 194 33.88 34.46 -7.88
N MET A 195 33.20 34.25 -6.75
CA MET A 195 33.78 33.69 -5.53
C MET A 195 34.47 32.34 -5.78
N ALA A 196 33.80 31.41 -6.47
CA ALA A 196 34.35 30.08 -6.75
C ALA A 196 35.56 30.11 -7.71
N SER A 197 35.77 31.20 -8.43
CA SER A 197 36.92 31.39 -9.33
C SER A 197 38.18 31.94 -8.64
N GLN A 198 38.07 32.33 -7.36
CA GLN A 198 39.20 32.86 -6.58
C GLN A 198 40.16 31.75 -6.12
N PRO A 199 41.47 32.05 -5.97
CA PRO A 199 42.45 31.07 -5.49
C PRO A 199 42.14 30.62 -4.05
N ALA A 200 42.68 29.46 -3.65
CA ALA A 200 42.54 28.93 -2.30
C ALA A 200 42.99 29.95 -1.24
N ALA A 201 42.29 29.97 -0.10
CA ALA A 201 42.53 30.89 1.00
C ALA A 201 43.98 30.79 1.53
N GLY A 202 44.58 31.95 1.82
CA GLY A 202 45.78 31.99 2.67
C GLY A 202 45.47 31.59 4.13
N PRO A 203 46.48 31.38 5.00
CA PRO A 203 46.28 30.92 6.37
C PRO A 203 45.38 31.81 7.23
N ASP A 204 45.38 33.13 6.97
CA ASP A 204 44.54 34.09 7.70
C ASP A 204 43.13 34.20 7.08
N GLN A 205 42.84 33.53 5.97
CA GLN A 205 41.55 33.53 5.25
C GLN A 205 40.82 32.18 5.36
N ASP A 206 41.43 31.17 5.98
CA ASP A 206 40.84 29.85 6.20
C ASP A 206 39.62 29.96 7.15
N PRO A 207 38.42 29.47 6.76
CA PRO A 207 37.24 29.47 7.61
C PRO A 207 37.32 28.50 8.80
N THR A 208 38.14 27.46 8.74
CA THR A 208 38.15 26.35 9.69
C THR A 208 38.38 26.79 11.15
N PRO A 209 39.34 27.69 11.46
CA PRO A 209 39.57 28.16 12.81
C PRO A 209 38.35 28.85 13.43
N ILE A 210 37.73 29.82 12.74
CA ILE A 210 36.61 30.59 13.30
C ILE A 210 35.35 29.72 13.45
N CYS A 211 35.09 28.81 12.50
CA CYS A 211 34.02 27.82 12.60
C CYS A 211 34.21 26.92 13.82
N SER A 212 35.43 26.42 14.05
CA SER A 212 35.79 25.58 15.20
C SER A 212 35.60 26.30 16.53
N LEU A 213 35.87 27.61 16.58
CA LEU A 213 35.65 28.43 17.78
C LEU A 213 34.15 28.53 18.12
N SER A 214 33.29 28.70 17.13
CA SER A 214 31.82 28.75 17.34
C SER A 214 31.23 27.43 17.86
N ALA A 215 31.94 26.31 17.67
CA ALA A 215 31.56 24.98 18.15
C ALA A 215 32.03 24.67 19.59
N LEU A 216 32.79 25.56 20.22
CA LEU A 216 33.26 25.37 21.60
C LEU A 216 32.14 25.47 22.64
N GLN A 217 32.46 25.08 23.87
CA GLN A 217 31.67 25.43 25.04
C GLN A 217 31.45 26.95 25.10
N ARG A 218 30.23 27.40 25.46
CA ARG A 218 29.81 28.81 25.30
C ARG A 218 30.71 29.80 26.03
N GLN A 219 31.13 29.48 27.26
CA GLN A 219 32.03 30.34 28.04
C GLN A 219 33.45 30.42 27.43
N ALA A 220 33.96 29.30 26.89
CA ALA A 220 35.26 29.28 26.23
C ALA A 220 35.23 30.12 24.94
N TRP A 221 34.14 30.01 24.16
CA TRP A 221 33.95 30.84 22.98
C TRP A 221 33.78 32.32 23.35
N SER A 222 33.01 32.64 24.39
CA SER A 222 32.85 34.02 24.89
C SER A 222 34.20 34.68 25.20
N ALA A 223 35.09 33.97 25.91
CA ALA A 223 36.41 34.50 26.27
C ALA A 223 37.30 34.78 25.04
N LEU A 224 37.32 33.88 24.06
CA LEU A 224 38.10 34.03 22.83
C LEU A 224 37.51 35.11 21.92
N ARG A 225 36.18 35.20 21.82
CA ARG A 225 35.48 36.25 21.10
C ARG A 225 35.80 37.64 21.67
N GLU A 226 35.85 37.78 22.99
CA GLU A 226 36.27 39.04 23.63
C GLU A 226 37.69 39.45 23.27
N GLN A 227 38.62 38.49 23.18
CA GLN A 227 39.99 38.78 22.74
C GLN A 227 40.03 39.30 21.30
N ILE A 228 39.26 38.69 20.39
CA ILE A 228 39.15 39.15 18.99
C ILE A 228 38.61 40.59 18.94
N LEU A 229 37.56 40.88 19.71
CA LEU A 229 36.95 42.22 19.73
C LEU A 229 37.85 43.27 20.38
N GLN A 230 38.61 42.92 21.42
CA GLN A 230 39.54 43.82 22.11
C GLN A 230 40.79 44.13 21.28
N GLN A 231 41.30 43.16 20.51
CA GLN A 231 42.43 43.39 19.59
C GLN A 231 42.06 44.36 18.46
N GLY A 232 40.78 44.43 18.09
CA GLY A 232 40.30 45.33 17.04
C GLY A 232 40.86 44.99 15.65
N GLY A 233 40.72 45.92 14.71
CA GLY A 233 41.22 45.75 13.34
C GLY A 233 40.42 44.72 12.52
N THR A 234 41.07 44.16 11.49
CA THR A 234 40.40 43.39 10.43
C THR A 234 39.68 42.12 10.93
N ALA A 235 40.17 41.48 11.99
CA ALA A 235 39.52 40.28 12.57
C ALA A 235 38.17 40.63 13.23
N ALA A 236 38.11 41.75 13.96
CA ALA A 236 36.89 42.24 14.61
C ALA A 236 35.85 42.72 13.58
N GLU A 237 36.30 43.42 12.52
CA GLU A 237 35.44 43.85 11.41
C GLU A 237 34.87 42.64 10.64
N SER A 238 35.70 41.65 10.34
CA SER A 238 35.29 40.40 9.68
C SER A 238 34.28 39.61 10.52
N LEU A 239 34.51 39.51 11.84
CA LEU A 239 33.57 38.88 12.76
C LEU A 239 32.23 39.63 12.79
N GLY A 240 32.24 40.97 12.82
CA GLY A 240 31.03 41.79 12.76
C GLY A 240 30.23 41.59 11.47
N LEU A 241 30.90 41.42 10.33
CA LEU A 241 30.26 41.08 9.05
C LEU A 241 29.62 39.67 9.08
N MET A 242 30.27 38.69 9.70
CA MET A 242 29.70 37.35 9.87
C MET A 242 28.48 37.35 10.78
N GLU A 243 28.56 38.04 11.92
CA GLU A 243 27.47 38.10 12.89
C GLU A 243 26.23 38.79 12.32
N SER A 244 26.42 39.87 11.54
CA SER A 244 25.33 40.65 10.96
C SER A 244 24.69 40.01 9.73
N ALA A 245 25.29 39.00 9.11
CA ALA A 245 24.78 38.38 7.89
C ALA A 245 23.35 37.82 8.04
N VAL A 246 22.57 37.83 6.96
CA VAL A 246 21.20 37.29 6.91
C VAL A 246 21.20 35.79 7.24
N LEU A 247 22.12 35.04 6.64
CA LEU A 247 22.39 33.64 6.93
C LEU A 247 23.83 33.28 6.54
N ALA A 248 24.27 32.10 6.97
CA ALA A 248 25.52 31.50 6.49
C ALA A 248 25.23 30.40 5.46
N VAL A 249 26.05 30.31 4.42
CA VAL A 249 26.04 29.22 3.43
C VAL A 249 27.37 28.49 3.47
N CYS A 250 27.35 27.18 3.64
CA CYS A 250 28.52 26.32 3.72
C CYS A 250 28.60 25.47 2.45
N LEU A 251 29.63 25.68 1.62
CA LEU A 251 29.91 24.87 0.43
C LEU A 251 30.93 23.79 0.80
N GLU A 252 30.46 22.55 0.87
CA GLU A 252 31.30 21.40 1.22
C GLU A 252 31.88 20.76 -0.04
N ASP A 253 33.20 20.56 -0.08
CA ASP A 253 33.88 19.90 -1.22
C ASP A 253 33.72 18.37 -1.22
N CYS A 254 33.15 17.80 -0.15
CA CYS A 254 32.82 16.40 -0.05
C CYS A 254 31.36 16.13 -0.45
N CYS A 255 31.09 14.88 -0.84
CA CYS A 255 29.72 14.36 -0.91
C CYS A 255 29.27 13.96 0.51
N PRO A 256 27.97 14.07 0.84
CA PRO A 256 27.48 13.54 2.10
C PRO A 256 27.57 12.00 2.09
N PRO A 257 27.55 11.36 3.27
CA PRO A 257 27.38 9.91 3.38
C PRO A 257 26.13 9.40 2.64
N ALA A 258 26.12 8.11 2.29
CA ALA A 258 24.98 7.51 1.60
C ALA A 258 23.78 7.28 2.54
N ASP A 259 24.04 6.96 3.82
CA ASP A 259 22.99 6.82 4.83
C ASP A 259 22.42 8.20 5.21
N LEU A 260 21.11 8.26 5.40
CA LEU A 260 20.40 9.51 5.64
C LEU A 260 20.57 10.02 7.07
N ALA A 261 20.72 9.13 8.07
CA ALA A 261 21.03 9.53 9.44
C ALA A 261 22.44 10.13 9.50
N GLU A 262 23.38 9.52 8.79
CA GLU A 262 24.74 10.02 8.63
C GLU A 262 24.77 11.34 7.83
N THR A 263 23.96 11.47 6.77
CA THR A 263 23.79 12.74 6.04
C THR A 263 23.28 13.85 6.96
N LEU A 264 22.28 13.56 7.79
CA LEU A 264 21.75 14.53 8.75
C LEU A 264 22.83 14.95 9.77
N ASN A 265 23.64 14.00 10.23
CA ASN A 265 24.80 14.28 11.07
C ASN A 265 25.87 15.10 10.32
N ALA A 266 26.11 14.85 9.03
CA ALA A 266 27.04 15.63 8.22
C ALA A 266 26.54 17.06 7.97
N VAL A 267 25.22 17.25 7.78
CA VAL A 267 24.61 18.59 7.76
C VAL A 267 24.88 19.31 9.08
N ARG A 268 24.70 18.61 10.20
CA ARG A 268 24.93 19.16 11.54
C ARG A 268 26.39 19.44 11.87
N LEU A 269 27.30 18.49 11.58
CA LEU A 269 28.66 18.41 12.15
C LEU A 269 29.79 18.49 11.10
N GLY A 270 29.51 18.42 9.81
CA GLY A 270 30.52 18.33 8.74
C GLY A 270 30.87 16.89 8.33
N GLY A 271 31.67 16.73 7.27
CA GLY A 271 32.11 15.43 6.73
C GLY A 271 33.18 14.72 7.57
N GLY A 272 33.42 13.43 7.30
CA GLY A 272 34.24 12.50 8.10
C GLY A 272 35.72 12.88 8.33
N ASP A 273 36.24 13.88 7.64
CA ASP A 273 37.66 14.30 7.71
C ASP A 273 37.93 15.44 8.72
N GLY A 274 36.91 15.88 9.47
CA GLY A 274 37.06 16.75 10.64
C GLY A 274 37.08 18.27 10.37
N GLN A 275 36.93 18.73 9.12
CA GLN A 275 36.77 20.16 8.81
C GLN A 275 35.28 20.51 8.73
N CYS A 276 34.75 21.16 9.77
CA CYS A 276 33.37 21.62 9.83
C CYS A 276 33.28 23.11 9.45
N LEU A 277 32.62 23.45 8.34
CA LEU A 277 32.47 24.84 7.88
C LEU A 277 31.26 25.58 8.46
N ARG A 278 30.67 25.11 9.56
CA ARG A 278 29.49 25.73 10.19
C ARG A 278 29.90 26.87 11.12
N TYR A 279 29.15 27.97 11.07
CA TYR A 279 29.23 29.02 12.07
C TYR A 279 28.00 28.96 12.96
N TYR A 280 28.09 28.22 14.08
CA TYR A 280 26.93 27.82 14.88
C TYR A 280 26.24 28.95 15.64
N ASP A 281 26.90 30.10 15.82
CA ASP A 281 26.24 31.29 16.36
C ASP A 281 25.19 31.85 15.40
N LYS A 282 25.33 31.61 14.09
CA LYS A 282 24.33 32.06 13.11
C LYS A 282 23.06 31.21 13.26
N VAL A 283 21.90 31.85 13.38
CA VAL A 283 20.62 31.14 13.56
C VAL A 283 20.32 30.20 12.40
N VAL A 284 20.73 30.54 11.17
CA VAL A 284 20.56 29.69 9.99
C VAL A 284 21.91 29.47 9.30
N ASN A 285 22.32 28.20 9.26
CA ASN A 285 23.38 27.73 8.37
C ASN A 285 22.74 26.88 7.27
N LEU A 286 22.92 27.28 6.01
CA LEU A 286 22.54 26.51 4.83
C LEU A 286 23.75 25.73 4.33
N VAL A 287 23.61 24.45 4.08
CA VAL A 287 24.71 23.54 3.72
C VAL A 287 24.45 23.01 2.33
N VAL A 288 25.44 23.06 1.44
CA VAL A 288 25.34 22.48 0.10
C VAL A 288 26.59 21.63 -0.16
N PHE A 289 26.39 20.32 -0.26
CA PHE A 289 27.45 19.38 -0.60
C PHE A 289 27.77 19.38 -2.08
N LYS A 290 28.93 18.80 -2.44
CA LYS A 290 29.42 18.75 -3.82
C LYS A 290 28.46 18.09 -4.81
N ASN A 291 27.68 17.10 -4.35
CA ASN A 291 26.65 16.44 -5.17
C ASN A 291 25.30 17.20 -5.20
N SER A 292 25.26 18.43 -4.70
CA SER A 292 24.07 19.29 -4.60
C SER A 292 23.01 18.83 -3.59
N THR A 293 23.29 17.81 -2.77
CA THR A 293 22.52 17.56 -1.54
C THR A 293 22.63 18.79 -0.65
N ALA A 294 21.51 19.25 -0.11
CA ALA A 294 21.45 20.43 0.73
C ALA A 294 20.79 20.16 2.08
N GLY A 295 21.14 20.95 3.07
CA GLY A 295 20.52 20.93 4.38
C GLY A 295 20.52 22.32 5.02
N MET A 296 19.81 22.44 6.14
CA MET A 296 19.75 23.62 6.97
C MET A 296 19.99 23.23 8.43
N VAL A 297 20.73 24.06 9.16
CA VAL A 297 20.90 23.93 10.61
C VAL A 297 20.34 25.19 11.25
N PHE A 298 19.41 25.01 12.18
CA PHE A 298 18.75 26.07 12.91
C PHE A 298 19.24 26.14 14.36
N GLU A 299 19.32 27.33 14.94
CA GLU A 299 19.58 27.51 16.37
C GLU A 299 18.26 27.61 17.16
N HIS A 300 18.01 26.67 18.07
CA HIS A 300 16.70 26.48 18.73
C HIS A 300 16.26 27.64 19.64
N CYS A 301 17.15 28.52 20.12
CA CYS A 301 16.76 29.66 20.94
C CYS A 301 15.84 30.63 20.17
N ALA A 302 16.07 30.79 18.86
CA ALA A 302 15.26 31.66 18.01
C ALA A 302 13.91 31.03 17.64
N LEU A 303 13.87 29.72 17.38
CA LEU A 303 12.67 29.06 16.85
C LEU A 303 12.49 27.60 17.30
N ASP A 304 11.24 27.13 17.23
CA ASP A 304 10.87 25.73 17.47
C ASP A 304 10.97 24.87 16.20
N GLY A 305 11.05 23.55 16.38
CA GLY A 305 11.15 22.59 15.26
C GLY A 305 10.05 22.68 14.21
N MET A 306 8.81 23.03 14.61
CA MET A 306 7.73 23.23 13.64
C MET A 306 7.99 24.42 12.73
N VAL A 307 8.45 25.56 13.27
CA VAL A 307 8.79 26.74 12.47
C VAL A 307 10.01 26.46 11.61
N ALA A 308 11.01 25.72 12.14
CA ALA A 308 12.20 25.33 11.40
C ALA A 308 11.84 24.48 10.18
N GLY A 309 10.94 23.50 10.36
CA GLY A 309 10.41 22.68 9.27
C GLY A 309 9.64 23.50 8.23
N LEU A 310 8.81 24.46 8.65
CA LEU A 310 8.09 25.36 7.73
C LEU A 310 9.05 26.26 6.93
N VAL A 311 10.11 26.78 7.57
CA VAL A 311 11.14 27.59 6.90
C VAL A 311 11.88 26.74 5.87
N ALA A 312 12.34 25.55 6.25
CA ALA A 312 13.04 24.63 5.36
C ALA A 312 12.18 24.22 4.14
N GLU A 313 10.91 23.89 4.37
CA GLU A 313 9.94 23.57 3.32
C GLU A 313 9.69 24.76 2.38
N SER A 314 9.51 25.96 2.93
CA SER A 314 9.27 27.18 2.15
C SER A 314 10.48 27.58 1.30
N VAL A 315 11.68 27.53 1.87
CA VAL A 315 12.95 27.79 1.16
C VAL A 315 13.11 26.80 0.00
N TRP A 316 12.82 25.51 0.25
CA TRP A 316 12.86 24.52 -0.81
C TRP A 316 11.84 24.84 -1.92
N HIS A 317 10.56 25.03 -1.61
CA HIS A 317 9.53 25.34 -2.61
C HIS A 317 9.84 26.59 -3.43
N LEU A 318 10.31 27.66 -2.79
CA LEU A 318 10.72 28.88 -3.47
C LEU A 318 11.90 28.63 -4.40
N SER A 319 12.91 27.86 -3.96
CA SER A 319 14.06 27.53 -4.81
C SER A 319 13.66 26.75 -6.07
N GLU A 320 12.60 25.94 -6.00
CA GLU A 320 12.08 25.17 -7.13
C GLU A 320 11.19 26.00 -8.08
N SER A 321 10.76 27.21 -7.67
CA SER A 321 9.93 28.10 -8.49
C SER A 321 10.71 28.86 -9.57
N LEU A 322 12.05 28.78 -9.54
CA LEU A 322 12.91 29.40 -10.54
C LEU A 322 12.95 28.53 -11.81
N ASN A 323 12.58 29.09 -12.96
CA ASN A 323 12.84 28.48 -14.26
C ASN A 323 14.33 28.65 -14.60
N LEU A 324 15.09 27.56 -14.57
CA LEU A 324 16.55 27.58 -14.63
C LEU A 324 17.15 27.38 -16.04
N ASP A 325 16.33 27.46 -17.10
CA ASP A 325 16.75 27.29 -18.51
C ASP A 325 17.61 28.47 -19.02
N PRO A 326 18.88 28.24 -19.42
CA PRO A 326 19.76 29.31 -19.91
C PRO A 326 19.59 29.66 -21.40
N CYS A 327 18.68 29.01 -22.15
CA CYS A 327 18.64 29.11 -23.61
C CYS A 327 17.23 29.27 -24.18
N GLN A 328 16.65 30.48 -24.13
CA GLN A 328 15.80 31.04 -25.20
C GLN A 328 15.72 32.57 -25.07
N PRO A 329 15.96 33.36 -26.14
CA PRO A 329 15.78 34.80 -26.12
C PRO A 329 14.45 35.20 -26.76
N HIS A 330 13.29 35.03 -26.11
CA HIS A 330 12.01 35.66 -26.50
C HIS A 330 11.21 35.97 -25.21
N GLY A 331 10.51 37.08 -25.01
CA GLY A 331 10.09 38.17 -25.88
C GLY A 331 9.68 39.39 -25.03
N GLN A 332 9.38 40.49 -25.70
CA GLN A 332 9.21 41.83 -25.16
C GLN A 332 8.28 41.93 -23.93
N THR A 333 8.84 42.39 -22.81
CA THR A 333 8.15 43.27 -21.86
C THR A 333 9.09 44.40 -21.51
N THR A 334 8.60 45.62 -21.67
CA THR A 334 9.31 46.89 -21.53
C THR A 334 10.10 46.98 -20.23
N ALA A 335 11.42 46.77 -20.31
CA ALA A 335 12.35 47.14 -19.27
C ALA A 335 12.53 48.67 -19.28
N SER A 336 12.10 49.32 -18.21
CA SER A 336 12.49 50.69 -17.91
C SER A 336 14.00 50.72 -17.60
N PRO A 337 14.80 51.63 -18.19
CA PRO A 337 16.25 51.63 -18.02
C PRO A 337 16.61 52.26 -16.68
N ALA A 338 16.71 51.44 -15.65
CA ALA A 338 17.29 51.81 -14.36
C ALA A 338 18.21 50.71 -13.80
N ALA A 339 19.02 50.09 -14.66
CA ALA A 339 20.19 49.34 -14.22
C ALA A 339 21.29 50.32 -13.80
N LYS A 340 21.17 50.87 -12.58
CA LYS A 340 22.28 51.53 -11.92
C LYS A 340 23.18 50.45 -11.32
N ASN A 341 24.36 50.30 -11.93
CA ASN A 341 25.60 49.75 -11.39
C ASN A 341 25.54 49.27 -9.92
N ILE A 342 25.43 47.95 -9.72
CA ILE A 342 25.96 47.34 -8.50
C ILE A 342 27.50 47.44 -8.61
N SER A 343 28.11 48.02 -7.59
CA SER A 343 29.53 48.34 -7.47
C SER A 343 30.46 47.26 -8.05
N SER A 344 31.25 47.66 -9.04
CA SER A 344 32.28 46.89 -9.76
C SER A 344 33.54 46.58 -8.94
N SER A 345 33.40 46.37 -7.63
CA SER A 345 34.49 46.02 -6.72
C SER A 345 34.59 44.50 -6.62
N PRO A 346 35.76 43.88 -6.91
CA PRO A 346 35.92 42.43 -6.87
C PRO A 346 35.61 41.91 -5.46
N LEU A 347 34.93 40.77 -5.37
CA LEU A 347 34.66 40.10 -4.10
C LEU A 347 35.99 39.82 -3.38
N LYS A 348 36.11 40.14 -2.10
CA LYS A 348 37.32 39.88 -1.31
C LYS A 348 36.99 38.93 -0.15
N PRO A 349 37.83 37.91 0.10
CA PRO A 349 37.66 37.06 1.27
C PRO A 349 37.91 37.88 2.55
N LEU A 350 37.14 37.58 3.60
CA LEU A 350 37.36 38.12 4.94
C LEU A 350 38.68 37.60 5.51
N ASN A 351 39.31 38.40 6.36
CA ASN A 351 40.63 38.13 6.89
C ASN A 351 40.59 38.03 8.42
N PHE A 352 41.01 36.89 8.94
CA PHE A 352 41.07 36.50 10.34
C PHE A 352 42.52 36.17 10.73
N PRO A 353 43.37 37.18 10.98
CA PRO A 353 44.73 36.98 11.47
C PRO A 353 44.75 36.52 12.95
N LEU A 354 44.43 35.25 13.20
CA LEU A 354 44.25 34.67 14.54
C LEU A 354 45.57 34.17 15.19
N LYS A 355 46.73 34.43 14.58
CA LYS A 355 48.05 33.91 15.03
C LYS A 355 48.45 34.30 16.46
N ALA A 356 47.88 35.37 17.01
CA ALA A 356 48.15 35.84 18.37
C ALA A 356 47.23 35.20 19.43
N ILE A 357 46.26 34.38 19.03
CA ILE A 357 45.28 33.74 19.92
C ILE A 357 45.64 32.26 20.05
N THR A 358 45.83 31.78 21.29
CA THR A 358 46.15 30.37 21.54
C THR A 358 44.94 29.50 21.23
N MET A 359 44.98 28.79 20.10
CA MET A 359 43.89 27.93 19.65
C MET A 359 43.89 26.59 20.41
N PRO A 360 42.72 26.07 20.82
CA PRO A 360 42.61 24.70 21.30
C PRO A 360 42.91 23.69 20.17
N ALA A 361 43.46 22.52 20.50
CA ALA A 361 43.92 21.53 19.51
C ALA A 361 42.75 21.02 18.63
N PRO A 362 42.84 21.09 17.27
CA PRO A 362 41.75 20.76 16.35
C PRO A 362 41.24 19.31 16.44
N ALA A 363 42.14 18.34 16.64
CA ALA A 363 41.81 16.91 16.64
C ALA A 363 40.96 16.46 17.85
N ALA A 364 41.03 17.18 18.97
CA ALA A 364 40.24 16.86 20.17
C ALA A 364 38.77 17.29 20.06
N LEU A 365 38.48 18.30 19.22
CA LEU A 365 37.12 18.84 19.05
C LEU A 365 36.25 17.94 18.16
N GLY A 366 36.78 17.47 17.03
CA GLY A 366 36.05 16.66 16.05
C GLY A 366 35.64 15.27 16.60
N LEU A 367 36.56 14.59 17.29
CA LEU A 367 36.32 13.26 17.89
C LEU A 367 35.33 13.32 19.07
N ALA A 368 35.34 14.41 19.86
CA ALA A 368 34.41 14.58 20.98
C ALA A 368 32.97 14.88 20.52
N LEU A 369 32.80 15.54 19.36
CA LEU A 369 31.49 15.88 18.78
C LEU A 369 30.84 14.69 18.05
N GLN A 370 31.61 13.83 17.40
CA GLN A 370 31.11 12.65 16.66
C GLN A 370 30.53 11.55 17.56
N ALA A 371 30.95 11.46 18.83
CA ALA A 371 30.75 10.26 19.65
C ALA A 371 29.42 10.14 20.43
N THR A 372 28.44 11.03 20.29
CA THR A 372 27.50 11.23 21.41
C THR A 372 26.06 10.74 21.27
N HIS A 373 25.49 10.53 20.07
CA HIS A 373 24.06 10.14 19.97
C HIS A 373 23.77 9.29 18.73
N PRO A 374 23.39 8.00 18.87
CA PRO A 374 22.93 7.23 17.73
C PRO A 374 21.61 7.78 17.20
N ILE A 375 21.54 7.98 15.89
CA ILE A 375 20.33 8.34 15.15
C ILE A 375 20.03 7.17 14.22
N ILE A 376 18.78 6.72 14.20
CA ILE A 376 18.29 5.72 13.25
C ILE A 376 17.10 6.31 12.50
N THR A 377 17.02 6.06 11.20
CA THR A 377 15.89 6.45 10.37
C THR A 377 15.25 5.23 9.71
N PHE A 378 13.97 5.31 9.42
CA PHE A 378 13.28 4.36 8.55
C PHE A 378 12.04 4.97 7.92
N GLU A 379 11.55 4.30 6.88
CA GLU A 379 10.32 4.69 6.21
C GLU A 379 9.24 3.64 6.41
N PHE A 380 8.02 4.13 6.52
CA PHE A 380 6.80 3.35 6.53
C PHE A 380 5.99 3.72 5.29
N PHE A 381 5.77 2.76 4.39
CA PHE A 381 5.07 2.99 3.11
C PHE A 381 3.62 2.53 3.20
N SER A 382 2.73 3.30 2.56
CA SER A 382 1.32 2.91 2.39
C SER A 382 0.73 3.62 1.17
N TYR A 383 -0.50 3.26 0.81
CA TYR A 383 -1.19 3.93 -0.30
C TYR A 383 -1.52 5.38 0.06
N PRO A 384 -1.35 6.35 -0.87
CA PRO A 384 -1.67 7.74 -0.57
C PRO A 384 -3.10 8.02 -0.12
N ASP A 385 -4.05 7.21 -0.58
CA ASP A 385 -5.45 7.31 -0.18
C ASP A 385 -5.68 6.96 1.29
N ILE A 386 -4.85 6.07 1.87
CA ILE A 386 -4.89 5.72 3.30
C ILE A 386 -4.47 6.93 4.13
N PHE A 387 -3.33 7.55 3.82
CA PHE A 387 -2.89 8.74 4.56
C PHE A 387 -3.82 9.92 4.35
N THR A 388 -4.38 10.09 3.15
CA THR A 388 -5.39 11.12 2.88
C THR A 388 -6.66 10.89 3.70
N THR A 389 -7.09 9.63 3.84
CA THR A 389 -8.24 9.24 4.66
C THR A 389 -8.02 9.49 6.14
N LEU A 390 -6.83 9.17 6.67
CA LEU A 390 -6.45 9.49 8.05
C LEU A 390 -6.42 11.00 8.31
N ARG A 391 -5.80 11.79 7.41
CA ARG A 391 -5.74 13.25 7.51
C ARG A 391 -7.12 13.92 7.41
N GLY A 392 -8.09 13.26 6.76
CA GLY A 392 -9.48 13.70 6.71
C GLY A 392 -10.14 13.78 8.09
N HIS A 393 -9.66 12.99 9.06
CA HIS A 393 -10.07 13.09 10.46
C HIS A 393 -9.04 13.86 11.27
N ARG A 394 -9.39 15.09 11.65
CA ARG A 394 -8.48 16.00 12.36
C ARG A 394 -7.89 15.36 13.62
N GLY A 395 -6.56 15.22 13.63
CA GLY A 395 -5.77 14.67 14.74
C GLY A 395 -5.58 13.15 14.73
N LEU A 396 -6.24 12.42 13.81
CA LEU A 396 -6.16 10.95 13.78
C LEU A 396 -4.78 10.44 13.32
N PHE A 397 -4.13 11.17 12.40
CA PHE A 397 -2.77 10.87 11.95
C PHE A 397 -1.77 10.94 13.12
N ASP A 398 -1.84 12.01 13.92
CA ASP A 398 -0.98 12.20 15.09
C ASP A 398 -1.26 11.15 16.18
N ALA A 399 -2.53 10.82 16.39
CA ALA A 399 -2.96 9.78 17.32
C ALA A 399 -2.43 8.40 16.91
N TRP A 400 -2.49 8.07 15.61
CA TRP A 400 -1.92 6.83 15.07
C TRP A 400 -0.43 6.72 15.39
N ILE A 401 0.38 7.73 15.06
CA ILE A 401 1.82 7.71 15.36
C ILE A 401 2.07 7.62 16.87
N THR A 402 1.30 8.37 17.67
CA THR A 402 1.44 8.40 19.14
C THR A 402 1.14 7.03 19.74
N PHE A 403 0.04 6.39 19.35
CA PHE A 403 -0.38 5.09 19.89
C PHE A 403 0.56 3.98 19.42
N SER A 404 1.04 4.03 18.17
CA SER A 404 2.07 3.12 17.68
C SER A 404 3.38 3.24 18.46
N LEU A 405 3.80 4.46 18.80
CA LEU A 405 5.00 4.67 19.63
C LEU A 405 4.81 4.11 21.05
N GLN A 406 3.65 4.33 21.66
CA GLN A 406 3.35 3.79 22.99
C GLN A 406 3.34 2.25 23.01
N LEU A 407 2.74 1.63 21.99
CA LEU A 407 2.76 0.18 21.81
C LEU A 407 4.19 -0.34 21.63
N ALA A 408 4.98 0.28 20.75
CA ALA A 408 6.35 -0.12 20.49
C ALA A 408 7.23 -0.01 21.76
N LEU A 409 7.06 1.06 22.54
CA LEU A 409 7.76 1.22 23.82
C LEU A 409 7.37 0.10 24.80
N LYS A 410 6.08 -0.25 24.90
CA LYS A 410 5.62 -1.36 25.74
C LYS A 410 6.20 -2.71 25.28
N GLN A 411 6.27 -2.94 23.96
CA GLN A 411 6.87 -4.15 23.38
C GLN A 411 8.38 -4.25 23.66
N THR A 412 9.12 -3.14 23.55
CA THR A 412 10.57 -3.13 23.74
C THR A 412 10.99 -3.15 25.22
N LEU A 413 10.26 -2.45 26.10
CA LEU A 413 10.66 -2.22 27.50
C LEU A 413 9.83 -3.00 28.53
N GLY A 414 8.75 -3.67 28.12
CA GLY A 414 7.86 -4.37 29.03
C GLY A 414 7.26 -3.44 30.09
N ASP A 415 7.28 -3.85 31.35
CA ASP A 415 6.72 -3.04 32.45
C ASP A 415 7.55 -1.79 32.78
N SER A 416 8.81 -1.73 32.36
CA SER A 416 9.64 -0.53 32.52
C SER A 416 9.11 0.65 31.71
N ALA A 417 8.34 0.41 30.64
CA ALA A 417 7.68 1.46 29.87
C ALA A 417 6.69 2.29 30.69
N ALA A 418 6.11 1.72 31.76
CA ALA A 418 5.11 2.39 32.57
C ALA A 418 5.65 3.64 33.29
N GLY A 419 6.96 3.70 33.56
CA GLY A 419 7.61 4.82 34.25
C GLY A 419 7.99 6.00 33.35
N LEU A 420 7.70 5.96 32.05
CA LEU A 420 8.16 6.95 31.08
C LEU A 420 7.14 8.08 30.88
N ILE A 421 7.63 9.32 30.77
CA ILE A 421 6.80 10.47 30.39
C ILE A 421 6.99 10.74 28.90
N LEU A 422 5.92 10.57 28.14
CA LEU A 422 5.83 10.92 26.72
C LEU A 422 5.15 12.27 26.54
N VAL A 423 5.82 13.18 25.81
CA VAL A 423 5.31 14.51 25.51
C VAL A 423 5.25 14.75 24.00
N THR A 424 4.15 15.36 23.55
CA THR A 424 4.01 15.95 22.21
C THR A 424 4.00 17.47 22.33
N PRO A 425 5.06 18.18 21.87
CA PRO A 425 5.08 19.64 21.89
C PRO A 425 3.94 20.21 21.05
N THR A 426 3.04 20.95 21.68
CA THR A 426 1.88 21.58 21.04
C THR A 426 2.18 23.04 20.79
N HIS A 427 2.01 23.50 19.55
CA HIS A 427 2.34 24.87 19.21
C HIS A 427 1.35 25.88 19.80
N MET A 428 1.88 27.02 20.24
CA MET A 428 1.10 28.08 20.89
C MET A 428 1.04 29.39 20.08
N ARG A 429 1.38 29.33 18.78
CA ARG A 429 1.39 30.47 17.83
C ARG A 429 0.06 31.23 17.62
N HIS A 430 -1.02 30.85 18.29
CA HIS A 430 -2.28 31.62 18.33
C HIS A 430 -2.34 32.58 19.53
N TYR A 431 -1.33 32.52 20.41
CA TYR A 431 -1.04 33.49 21.46
C TYR A 431 0.14 34.39 21.04
N LYS A 432 0.18 35.62 21.56
CA LYS A 432 1.32 36.53 21.35
C LYS A 432 2.62 35.90 21.83
N HIS A 433 3.69 36.02 21.05
CA HIS A 433 5.01 35.42 21.28
C HIS A 433 5.00 33.90 21.58
N GLY A 434 3.91 33.17 21.29
CA GLY A 434 3.76 31.76 21.65
C GLY A 434 4.75 30.82 20.94
N ARG A 435 5.45 30.01 21.75
CA ARG A 435 6.35 28.93 21.32
C ARG A 435 5.60 27.59 21.27
N CYS A 436 5.91 26.68 22.18
CA CYS A 436 5.23 25.41 22.38
C CYS A 436 4.97 25.14 23.87
N ASP A 437 3.97 24.30 24.14
CA ASP A 437 3.64 23.77 25.47
C ASP A 437 3.59 22.24 25.38
N PRO A 438 4.17 21.48 26.33
CA PRO A 438 4.12 20.02 26.31
C PRO A 438 2.70 19.48 26.56
N THR A 439 2.16 18.73 25.60
CA THR A 439 0.99 17.87 25.84
C THR A 439 1.47 16.52 26.36
N TYR A 440 1.01 16.14 27.56
CA TYR A 440 1.29 14.82 28.16
C TYR A 440 0.38 13.76 27.55
N SER A 441 0.78 13.25 26.38
CA SER A 441 -0.03 12.45 25.45
C SER A 441 -0.42 11.04 25.93
N PHE A 442 -0.03 10.65 27.15
CA PHE A 442 -0.36 9.35 27.74
C PHE A 442 -1.58 9.48 28.66
N SER A 443 -2.53 8.54 28.57
CA SER A 443 -3.78 8.52 29.34
C SER A 443 -4.15 7.10 29.78
N THR A 444 -5.15 6.97 30.66
CA THR A 444 -5.70 5.67 31.05
C THR A 444 -6.30 4.94 29.85
N GLN A 445 -7.01 5.65 28.97
CA GLN A 445 -7.63 5.10 27.77
C GLN A 445 -6.57 4.57 26.78
N THR A 446 -5.48 5.33 26.58
CA THR A 446 -4.39 4.87 25.71
C THR A 446 -3.65 3.69 26.30
N ARG A 447 -3.51 3.60 27.63
CA ARG A 447 -2.96 2.41 28.31
C ARG A 447 -3.81 1.17 28.06
N GLN A 448 -5.12 1.27 28.26
CA GLN A 448 -6.06 0.16 28.00
C GLN A 448 -6.01 -0.30 26.55
N LEU A 449 -5.97 0.64 25.60
CA LEU A 449 -5.79 0.33 24.18
C LEU A 449 -4.47 -0.42 23.93
N VAL A 450 -3.34 0.08 24.47
CA VAL A 450 -2.02 -0.56 24.29
C VAL A 450 -1.99 -1.96 24.90
N GLU A 451 -2.60 -2.16 26.08
CA GLU A 451 -2.71 -3.47 26.73
C GLU A 451 -3.55 -4.45 25.89
N ALA A 452 -4.71 -4.02 25.39
CA ALA A 452 -5.54 -4.84 24.50
C ALA A 452 -4.79 -5.22 23.21
N LEU A 453 -4.08 -4.26 22.60
CA LEU A 453 -3.26 -4.48 21.41
C LEU A 453 -2.11 -5.47 21.66
N MET A 454 -1.47 -5.39 22.83
CA MET A 454 -0.42 -6.34 23.24
C MET A 454 -0.96 -7.77 23.38
N SER A 455 -2.14 -7.94 23.96
CA SER A 455 -2.79 -9.24 24.07
C SER A 455 -3.07 -9.84 22.69
N CYS A 456 -3.61 -9.06 21.75
CA CYS A 456 -3.86 -9.53 20.38
C CYS A 456 -2.57 -9.91 19.61
N ALA A 457 -1.46 -9.22 19.85
CA ALA A 457 -0.18 -9.51 19.18
C ALA A 457 0.46 -10.84 19.63
N SER A 458 0.11 -11.34 20.82
CA SER A 458 0.68 -12.57 21.38
C SER A 458 0.12 -13.87 20.77
N GLU A 459 -1.00 -13.81 20.03
CA GLU A 459 -1.71 -14.98 19.48
C GLU A 459 -1.16 -15.51 18.13
N LYS A 460 -0.01 -15.02 17.64
CA LYS A 460 0.63 -15.45 16.36
C LYS A 460 -0.29 -15.42 15.12
N LYS A 461 -1.29 -14.54 15.06
CA LYS A 461 -2.00 -14.21 13.82
C LYS A 461 -1.33 -12.99 13.18
N ASP A 462 -1.11 -13.02 11.86
CA ASP A 462 -0.44 -11.96 11.08
C ASP A 462 -1.18 -10.59 11.10
N SER A 463 -2.34 -10.51 11.75
CA SER A 463 -3.05 -9.28 12.11
C SER A 463 -3.96 -9.49 13.33
N PRO A 464 -4.13 -8.49 14.22
CA PRO A 464 -5.11 -8.59 15.31
C PRO A 464 -6.52 -8.69 14.73
N GLN A 465 -7.31 -9.65 15.22
CA GLN A 465 -8.71 -9.74 14.84
C GLN A 465 -9.44 -8.47 15.24
N PHE A 466 -10.19 -7.90 14.31
CA PHE A 466 -11.02 -6.74 14.58
C PHE A 466 -12.14 -7.12 15.55
N THR A 467 -12.17 -6.48 16.72
CA THR A 467 -13.27 -6.62 17.69
C THR A 467 -13.93 -5.27 17.94
N LYS A 468 -15.23 -5.28 18.24
CA LYS A 468 -15.96 -4.06 18.63
C LYS A 468 -15.32 -3.41 19.87
N GLU A 469 -14.87 -4.21 20.84
CA GLU A 469 -14.18 -3.74 22.03
C GLU A 469 -12.91 -2.94 21.69
N LEU A 470 -12.05 -3.49 20.82
CA LEU A 470 -10.82 -2.82 20.40
C LEU A 470 -11.12 -1.51 19.64
N PHE A 471 -12.18 -1.49 18.84
CA PHE A 471 -12.66 -0.28 18.16
C PHE A 471 -13.14 0.79 19.15
N SER A 472 -13.88 0.40 20.20
CA SER A 472 -14.33 1.28 21.27
C SER A 472 -13.17 1.83 22.10
N LEU A 473 -12.19 0.99 22.46
CA LEU A 473 -10.97 1.44 23.15
C LEU A 473 -10.19 2.45 22.29
N PHE A 474 -10.06 2.18 20.99
CA PHE A 474 -9.43 3.11 20.06
C PHE A 474 -10.18 4.44 19.98
N HIS A 475 -11.52 4.41 19.89
CA HIS A 475 -12.36 5.60 19.89
C HIS A 475 -12.15 6.46 21.14
N LEU A 476 -12.21 5.84 22.34
CA LEU A 476 -12.04 6.54 23.61
C LEU A 476 -10.62 7.12 23.75
N ALA A 477 -9.59 6.35 23.41
CA ALA A 477 -8.21 6.80 23.42
C ALA A 477 -8.00 7.98 22.46
N PHE A 478 -8.59 7.93 21.26
CA PHE A 478 -8.51 9.01 20.28
C PHE A 478 -9.22 10.29 20.74
N LEU A 479 -10.42 10.18 21.31
CA LEU A 479 -11.14 11.33 21.85
C LEU A 479 -10.37 12.00 22.99
N GLU A 480 -9.80 11.20 23.90
CA GLU A 480 -9.00 11.74 25.00
C GLU A 480 -7.71 12.39 24.49
N HIS A 481 -7.01 11.77 23.54
CA HIS A 481 -5.83 12.38 22.90
C HIS A 481 -6.17 13.75 22.26
N LYS A 482 -7.29 13.83 21.54
CA LYS A 482 -7.78 15.09 20.94
C LYS A 482 -8.16 16.11 22.00
N ARG A 483 -8.78 15.67 23.11
CA ARG A 483 -9.12 16.53 24.25
C ARG A 483 -7.87 17.13 24.88
N LEU A 484 -6.86 16.32 25.17
CA LEU A 484 -5.59 16.78 25.78
C LEU A 484 -4.90 17.82 24.89
N ILE A 485 -4.77 17.56 23.58
CA ILE A 485 -4.20 18.54 22.64
C ILE A 485 -5.04 19.83 22.63
N LYS A 486 -6.37 19.71 22.64
CA LYS A 486 -7.27 20.87 22.63
C LYS A 486 -7.11 21.71 23.91
N ILE A 487 -6.99 21.08 25.09
CA ILE A 487 -6.76 21.74 26.39
C ILE A 487 -5.44 22.49 26.36
N THR A 488 -4.34 21.84 25.94
CA THR A 488 -3.05 22.52 25.80
C THR A 488 -3.14 23.69 24.83
N LYS A 489 -3.78 23.48 23.67
CA LYS A 489 -3.95 24.49 22.63
C LYS A 489 -4.98 25.57 23.00
N SER A 490 -5.81 25.40 24.03
CA SER A 490 -6.65 26.47 24.58
C SER A 490 -5.92 27.32 25.62
N GLY A 491 -4.64 27.06 25.89
CA GLY A 491 -3.86 27.79 26.88
C GLY A 491 -3.93 27.20 28.29
N ASP A 492 -4.65 26.09 28.46
CA ASP A 492 -4.70 25.33 29.71
C ASP A 492 -3.56 24.28 29.80
N GLY A 493 -2.55 24.42 28.94
CA GLY A 493 -1.31 23.66 29.01
C GLY A 493 -0.55 24.00 30.29
N VAL A 494 -0.11 22.97 31.00
CA VAL A 494 0.42 23.13 32.36
C VAL A 494 1.95 23.08 32.43
N GLY A 495 2.63 22.74 31.33
CA GLY A 495 4.08 22.48 31.34
C GLY A 495 4.92 23.65 31.87
N PRO A 496 4.79 24.86 31.30
CA PRO A 496 5.47 26.05 31.80
C PRO A 496 5.11 26.38 33.24
N HIS A 497 3.86 26.12 33.65
CA HIS A 497 3.41 26.41 35.01
C HIS A 497 4.00 25.41 36.03
N ILE A 498 4.07 24.12 35.69
CA ILE A 498 4.81 23.12 36.48
C ILE A 498 6.27 23.54 36.64
N ALA A 499 6.88 24.06 35.58
CA ALA A 499 8.26 24.53 35.61
C ALA A 499 8.42 25.73 36.57
N ALA A 500 7.52 26.71 36.51
CA ALA A 500 7.51 27.85 37.44
C ALA A 500 7.34 27.41 38.91
N LEU A 501 6.41 26.47 39.18
CA LEU A 501 6.22 25.91 40.53
C LEU A 501 7.49 25.22 41.03
N ARG A 502 8.13 24.37 40.21
CA ARG A 502 9.38 23.69 40.57
C ARG A 502 10.49 24.65 40.98
N TRP A 503 10.64 25.77 40.27
CA TRP A 503 11.69 26.75 40.58
C TRP A 503 11.35 27.57 41.82
N GLY A 504 10.07 27.79 42.10
CA GLY A 504 9.61 28.50 43.29
C GLY A 504 9.68 27.69 44.59
N LEU A 505 9.77 26.36 44.51
CA LEU A 505 9.88 25.47 45.67
C LEU A 505 11.34 25.28 46.13
N SER A 506 11.56 25.18 47.44
CA SER A 506 12.85 24.83 48.05
C SER A 506 13.27 23.40 47.68
N GLU A 507 14.58 23.13 47.65
CA GLU A 507 15.12 21.80 47.35
C GLU A 507 14.61 20.70 48.31
N GLU A 508 14.35 21.05 49.57
CA GLU A 508 13.86 20.13 50.61
C GLU A 508 12.35 19.88 50.54
N ASN A 509 11.61 20.58 49.67
CA ASN A 509 10.16 20.43 49.58
C ASN A 509 9.79 19.04 49.00
N PRO A 510 8.95 18.24 49.70
CA PRO A 510 8.66 16.87 49.28
C PRO A 510 7.90 16.79 47.95
N VAL A 511 7.15 17.83 47.55
CA VAL A 511 6.45 17.86 46.25
C VAL A 511 7.41 18.09 45.09
N LYS A 512 8.51 18.83 45.31
CA LYS A 512 9.47 19.17 44.24
C LYS A 512 10.06 17.93 43.59
N ALA A 513 10.38 16.91 44.38
CA ALA A 513 10.89 15.62 43.89
C ALA A 513 9.93 14.92 42.91
N PHE A 514 8.61 15.04 43.11
CA PHE A 514 7.60 14.47 42.21
C PHE A 514 7.41 15.30 40.93
N LEU A 515 7.75 16.59 40.95
CA LEU A 515 7.67 17.45 39.77
C LEU A 515 8.94 17.37 38.90
N GLU A 516 10.08 16.94 39.43
CA GLU A 516 11.35 16.86 38.67
C GLU A 516 11.25 16.13 37.33
N PRO A 517 10.59 14.96 37.20
CA PRO A 517 10.46 14.25 35.93
C PRO A 517 9.81 15.07 34.81
N PHE A 518 8.95 16.05 35.13
CA PHE A 518 8.29 16.92 34.15
C PHE A 518 9.26 17.93 33.52
N GLY A 519 10.40 18.20 34.16
CA GLY A 519 11.44 19.08 33.62
C GLY A 519 12.28 18.49 32.50
N SER A 520 12.37 17.16 32.47
CA SER A 520 13.09 16.40 31.46
C SER A 520 12.30 15.14 31.11
N PRO A 521 11.17 15.27 30.39
CA PRO A 521 10.38 14.13 29.95
C PRO A 521 11.26 13.10 29.23
N SER A 522 10.97 11.82 29.45
CA SER A 522 11.75 10.72 28.90
C SER A 522 11.71 10.69 27.37
N ILE A 523 10.57 11.08 26.79
CA ILE A 523 10.33 10.96 25.34
C ILE A 523 9.65 12.22 24.80
N TYR A 524 10.20 12.74 23.70
CA TYR A 524 9.58 13.76 22.87
C TYR A 524 9.14 13.18 21.53
N LEU A 525 7.87 13.35 21.18
CA LEU A 525 7.34 13.03 19.85
C LEU A 525 6.98 14.33 19.13
N THR A 526 7.67 14.62 18.03
CA THR A 526 7.43 15.81 17.20
C THR A 526 7.28 15.41 15.74
N GLY A 527 6.53 16.18 14.95
CA GLY A 527 6.39 15.88 13.54
C GLY A 527 5.32 16.70 12.85
N LYS A 528 5.13 16.38 11.58
CA LYS A 528 4.06 16.94 10.74
C LYS A 528 3.49 15.83 9.87
N ASP A 529 2.17 15.80 9.76
CA ASP A 529 1.41 14.82 8.99
C ASP A 529 1.66 14.92 7.47
N LEU A 530 2.03 16.10 6.96
CA LEU A 530 2.43 16.32 5.58
C LEU A 530 3.55 17.38 5.48
N MET A 531 4.73 16.97 5.01
CA MET A 531 5.88 17.82 4.72
C MET A 531 6.61 17.31 3.46
N GLU A 532 6.47 18.04 2.35
CA GLU A 532 6.92 17.59 1.03
C GLU A 532 8.30 18.11 0.63
N GLY A 533 8.82 19.18 1.25
CA GLY A 533 10.11 19.79 0.89
C GLY A 533 11.32 19.34 1.73
N VAL A 534 11.06 18.69 2.86
CA VAL A 534 12.10 18.25 3.82
C VAL A 534 12.27 16.74 3.73
N GLU A 535 13.50 16.29 3.52
CA GLU A 535 13.86 14.88 3.41
C GLU A 535 13.96 14.24 4.80
N CYS A 536 14.72 14.81 5.72
CA CYS A 536 14.75 14.34 7.10
C CYS A 536 15.08 15.48 8.07
N ALA A 537 14.63 15.37 9.32
CA ALA A 537 14.93 16.31 10.39
C ALA A 537 14.85 15.57 11.72
N VAL A 538 15.60 16.01 12.73
CA VAL A 538 15.62 15.34 14.03
C VAL A 538 15.50 16.33 15.18
N GLY A 539 14.72 15.95 16.19
CA GLY A 539 14.68 16.64 17.47
C GLY A 539 15.95 16.43 18.29
N ASN A 540 16.27 17.39 19.15
CA ASN A 540 17.41 17.31 20.07
C ASN A 540 17.07 16.50 21.34
N VAL A 541 18.12 15.95 21.95
CA VAL A 541 18.07 15.22 23.21
C VAL A 541 18.84 16.00 24.28
N TYR A 542 18.12 16.53 25.26
CA TYR A 542 18.63 17.45 26.28
C TYR A 542 19.03 16.75 27.57
N ALA A 543 18.29 15.72 27.99
CA ALA A 543 18.52 15.06 29.28
C ALA A 543 19.70 14.07 29.21
N ARG A 544 20.03 13.38 30.31
CA ARG A 544 21.05 12.32 30.31
C ARG A 544 20.55 11.01 29.67
N ASP A 545 19.26 10.74 29.81
CA ASP A 545 18.58 9.58 29.26
C ASP A 545 17.25 10.04 28.64
N GLN A 546 17.17 10.03 27.31
CA GLN A 546 16.03 10.60 26.58
C GLN A 546 15.94 10.05 25.16
N LEU A 547 14.72 9.97 24.66
CA LEU A 547 14.41 9.65 23.27
C LEU A 547 13.70 10.83 22.61
N ALA A 548 14.22 11.30 21.48
CA ALA A 548 13.49 12.19 20.58
C ALA A 548 13.04 11.40 19.34
N VAL A 549 11.74 11.36 19.10
CA VAL A 549 11.10 10.74 17.93
C VAL A 549 10.58 11.84 17.03
N THR A 550 11.03 11.86 15.78
CA THR A 550 10.55 12.78 14.75
C THR A 550 9.85 12.01 13.64
N TYR A 551 8.66 12.45 13.21
CA TYR A 551 7.98 11.90 12.05
C TYR A 551 7.69 12.98 11.00
N LEU A 552 7.93 12.65 9.73
CA LEU A 552 7.63 13.50 8.58
C LEU A 552 6.73 12.72 7.62
N GLY A 553 5.45 13.07 7.59
CA GLY A 553 4.50 12.46 6.68
C GLY A 553 4.63 13.00 5.25
N ARG A 554 4.43 12.13 4.27
CA ARG A 554 4.35 12.44 2.83
C ARG A 554 3.09 11.83 2.26
N ARG A 555 2.83 12.07 0.97
CA ARG A 555 1.65 11.51 0.31
C ARG A 555 1.64 9.98 0.38
N ASP A 556 2.78 9.32 0.23
CA ASP A 556 2.92 7.86 0.05
C ASP A 556 3.69 7.15 1.17
N ARG A 557 4.26 7.90 2.11
CA ARG A 557 5.07 7.33 3.20
C ARG A 557 5.14 8.24 4.41
N VAL A 558 5.59 7.68 5.53
CA VAL A 558 5.99 8.42 6.72
C VAL A 558 7.44 8.08 7.04
N ARG A 559 8.28 9.09 7.19
CA ARG A 559 9.65 8.89 7.63
C ARG A 559 9.75 9.09 9.12
N MET A 560 10.29 8.10 9.81
CA MET A 560 10.51 8.08 11.25
C MET A 560 12.00 8.24 11.53
N LEU A 561 12.32 9.07 12.52
CA LEU A 561 13.68 9.28 13.02
C LEU A 561 13.69 9.11 14.54
N LEU A 562 14.61 8.30 15.03
CA LEU A 562 14.82 8.05 16.45
C LEU A 562 16.21 8.55 16.85
N ASN A 563 16.27 9.47 17.80
CA ASN A 563 17.50 10.00 18.38
C ASN A 563 17.53 9.66 19.86
N GLY A 564 18.45 8.78 20.25
CA GLY A 564 18.52 8.22 21.60
C GLY A 564 19.76 8.68 22.34
N LYS A 565 19.60 8.93 23.64
CA LYS A 565 20.69 9.21 24.58
C LYS A 565 20.55 8.35 25.82
N GLY A 566 21.66 7.95 26.44
CA GLY A 566 21.63 7.13 27.65
C GLY A 566 21.23 5.68 27.38
N SER A 567 20.25 5.16 28.11
CA SER A 567 19.71 3.81 27.93
C SER A 567 18.98 3.67 26.59
N PHE A 568 18.27 4.70 26.13
CA PHE A 568 17.56 4.67 24.85
C PHE A 568 18.48 4.49 23.64
N ALA A 569 19.72 4.99 23.72
CA ALA A 569 20.73 4.82 22.67
C ALA A 569 20.99 3.34 22.35
N LYS A 570 20.94 2.46 23.36
CA LYS A 570 21.15 1.01 23.22
C LYS A 570 19.92 0.28 22.67
N LEU A 571 18.74 0.90 22.75
CA LEU A 571 17.46 0.29 22.42
C LEU A 571 16.94 0.68 21.04
N LEU A 572 17.54 1.67 20.36
CA LEU A 572 17.00 2.24 19.13
C LEU A 572 16.67 1.22 18.04
N LYS A 573 17.52 0.20 17.85
CA LYS A 573 17.29 -0.82 16.82
C LYS A 573 16.08 -1.71 17.15
N HIS A 574 15.98 -2.17 18.40
CA HIS A 574 14.82 -2.95 18.85
C HIS A 574 13.54 -2.12 18.79
N LEU A 575 13.61 -0.84 19.20
CA LEU A 575 12.48 0.07 19.15
C LEU A 575 12.05 0.37 17.70
N GLN A 576 13.00 0.50 16.77
CA GLN A 576 12.72 0.65 15.34
C GLN A 576 11.93 -0.54 14.80
N GLU A 577 12.34 -1.77 15.12
CA GLU A 577 11.67 -3.00 14.69
C GLU A 577 10.24 -3.06 15.27
N SER A 578 10.08 -2.91 16.60
CA SER A 578 8.77 -2.87 17.25
C SER A 578 7.86 -1.74 16.72
N LEU A 579 8.43 -0.58 16.39
CA LEU A 579 7.67 0.56 15.88
C LEU A 579 7.17 0.34 14.45
N LYS A 580 7.92 -0.34 13.59
CA LYS A 580 7.44 -0.70 12.24
C LYS A 580 6.20 -1.58 12.31
N ASP A 581 6.20 -2.57 13.20
CA ASP A 581 5.07 -3.49 13.38
C ASP A 581 3.88 -2.77 14.03
N SER A 582 4.15 -1.97 15.06
CA SER A 582 3.13 -1.15 15.74
C SER A 582 2.48 -0.12 14.81
N LEU A 583 3.24 0.46 13.87
CA LEU A 583 2.71 1.38 12.86
C LEU A 583 1.72 0.67 11.94
N ASN A 584 2.05 -0.52 11.44
CA ASN A 584 1.16 -1.34 10.62
C ASN A 584 -0.14 -1.68 11.36
N MET A 585 -0.01 -2.17 12.59
CA MET A 585 -1.12 -2.68 13.38
C MET A 585 -2.14 -1.60 13.73
N VAL A 586 -1.66 -0.47 14.26
CA VAL A 586 -2.53 0.65 14.65
C VAL A 586 -3.06 1.38 13.41
N MET A 587 -2.34 1.39 12.28
CA MET A 587 -2.83 2.01 11.03
C MET A 587 -4.11 1.35 10.54
N LEU A 588 -4.24 0.01 10.64
CA LEU A 588 -5.46 -0.68 10.22
C LEU A 588 -6.67 -0.27 11.07
N LEU A 589 -6.50 -0.11 12.38
CA LEU A 589 -7.55 0.38 13.27
C LEU A 589 -7.90 1.84 12.96
N ALA A 590 -6.89 2.69 12.80
CA ALA A 590 -7.09 4.09 12.45
C ALA A 590 -7.78 4.25 11.09
N LEU A 591 -7.45 3.40 10.10
CA LEU A 591 -8.08 3.39 8.78
C LEU A 591 -9.54 2.95 8.86
N ARG A 592 -9.85 1.86 9.59
CA ARG A 592 -11.24 1.42 9.83
C ARG A 592 -12.05 2.51 10.54
N TYR A 593 -11.47 3.15 11.55
CA TYR A 593 -12.09 4.28 12.24
C TYR A 593 -12.36 5.45 11.30
N ALA A 594 -11.38 5.81 10.46
CA ALA A 594 -11.51 6.88 9.49
C ALA A 594 -12.60 6.60 8.45
N ILE A 595 -12.65 5.36 7.93
CA ILE A 595 -13.67 4.90 6.99
C ILE A 595 -15.05 4.95 7.65
N ALA A 596 -15.21 4.38 8.85
CA ALA A 596 -16.48 4.44 9.58
C ALA A 596 -16.94 5.88 9.83
N GLY A 597 -16.01 6.79 10.14
CA GLY A 597 -16.30 8.22 10.28
C GLY A 597 -16.70 8.90 8.98
N GLN A 598 -16.09 8.53 7.84
CA GLN A 598 -16.49 9.03 6.52
C GLN A 598 -17.88 8.53 6.12
N MET A 599 -18.18 7.26 6.43
CA MET A 599 -19.47 6.61 6.19
C MET A 599 -20.59 7.09 7.13
N GLY A 600 -20.29 7.94 8.12
CA GLY A 600 -21.26 8.37 9.13
C GLY A 600 -21.70 7.26 10.09
N ALA A 601 -20.88 6.22 10.27
CA ALA A 601 -21.23 5.00 10.99
C ALA A 601 -20.62 4.88 12.39
N LEU A 602 -19.87 5.88 12.87
CA LEU A 602 -19.20 5.78 14.18
C LEU A 602 -20.19 5.53 15.32
N GLU A 603 -21.29 6.28 15.39
CA GLU A 603 -22.31 6.10 16.43
C GLU A 603 -22.95 4.71 16.36
N CYS A 604 -23.31 4.26 15.15
CA CYS A 604 -23.86 2.93 14.88
C CYS A 604 -22.94 1.80 15.38
N LEU A 605 -21.64 1.90 15.09
CA LEU A 605 -20.67 0.86 15.46
C LEU A 605 -20.32 0.86 16.95
N LEU A 606 -20.53 1.97 17.65
CA LEU A 606 -20.19 2.15 19.07
C LEU A 606 -21.36 1.89 20.02
N GLN A 607 -22.60 1.78 19.52
CA GLN A 607 -23.78 1.48 20.34
C GLN A 607 -23.91 -0.03 20.65
N GLU A 608 -23.66 -0.41 21.90
CA GLU A 608 -24.57 -1.18 22.79
C GLU A 608 -23.94 -1.39 24.19
N GLU A 609 -24.30 -0.56 25.18
CA GLU A 609 -24.43 -0.92 26.63
C GLU A 609 -25.04 0.19 27.53
N GLU A 610 -25.93 1.07 27.03
CA GLU A 610 -26.52 2.15 27.86
C GLU A 610 -27.78 1.76 28.66
N VAL A 611 -28.01 0.47 28.94
CA VAL A 611 -29.14 -0.02 29.78
C VAL A 611 -28.71 -0.41 31.21
N ARG A 612 -27.46 -0.19 31.62
CA ARG A 612 -27.02 -0.47 33.00
C ARG A 612 -26.29 0.66 33.70
N VAL A 613 -26.84 1.87 33.70
CA VAL A 613 -26.52 2.87 34.74
C VAL A 613 -27.78 3.65 35.14
N ASN A 614 -28.66 2.99 35.90
CA ASN A 614 -29.39 3.65 36.96
C ASN A 614 -29.84 2.59 37.96
N GLY A 615 -29.15 2.55 39.09
CA GLY A 615 -29.46 1.64 40.18
C GLY A 615 -30.88 1.88 40.69
N LYS A 616 -31.78 0.96 40.35
CA LYS A 616 -32.92 0.55 41.17
C LYS A 616 -33.18 -0.92 40.84
N GLU A 617 -32.99 -1.77 41.86
CA GLU A 617 -33.36 -3.18 41.82
C GLU A 617 -34.81 -3.32 41.38
N CYS A 618 -35.01 -4.00 40.25
CA CYS A 618 -36.30 -4.56 39.90
C CYS A 618 -36.07 -6.05 39.70
N GLN A 619 -36.54 -6.84 40.66
CA GLN A 619 -36.67 -8.28 40.53
C GLN A 619 -37.59 -8.57 39.34
N THR A 620 -37.10 -9.30 38.35
CA THR A 620 -37.96 -9.95 37.35
C THR A 620 -37.38 -11.29 36.94
N ASP A 621 -38.29 -12.24 36.85
CA ASP A 621 -38.13 -13.66 36.63
C ASP A 621 -37.15 -14.07 35.53
N SER A 622 -36.43 -15.15 35.81
CA SER A 622 -35.78 -16.00 34.83
C SER A 622 -36.81 -16.63 33.90
N ASN A 623 -37.10 -15.99 32.75
CA ASN A 623 -37.55 -16.61 31.50
C ASN A 623 -37.95 -15.53 30.47
N VAL A 624 -36.98 -14.95 29.76
CA VAL A 624 -37.26 -14.35 28.44
C VAL A 624 -36.09 -14.65 27.51
N ASN A 625 -36.31 -15.62 26.62
CA ASN A 625 -35.52 -15.83 25.41
C ASN A 625 -35.53 -14.54 24.58
N SER A 626 -34.41 -13.83 24.47
CA SER A 626 -34.26 -12.70 23.56
C SER A 626 -33.81 -13.19 22.17
N SER A 627 -34.69 -13.87 21.45
CA SER A 627 -34.66 -13.94 19.99
C SER A 627 -35.93 -13.28 19.46
N GLN A 628 -35.99 -11.95 19.56
CA GLN A 628 -36.97 -11.19 18.77
C GLN A 628 -36.55 -11.30 17.30
N ASN A 629 -37.24 -12.16 16.55
CA ASN A 629 -37.14 -12.22 15.09
C ASN A 629 -37.43 -10.82 14.52
N SER A 630 -36.39 -10.12 14.07
CA SER A 630 -36.53 -8.95 13.22
C SER A 630 -36.98 -9.42 11.84
N ASN A 631 -38.28 -9.23 11.53
CA ASN A 631 -38.89 -9.56 10.24
C ASN A 631 -38.42 -8.58 9.12
N PHE A 632 -37.12 -8.45 8.86
CA PHE A 632 -36.61 -7.68 7.73
C PHE A 632 -35.48 -8.44 7.02
N THR A 633 -35.20 -8.09 5.77
CA THR A 633 -34.08 -8.65 5.00
C THR A 633 -33.36 -7.52 4.28
N LEU A 634 -32.03 -7.48 4.38
CA LEU A 634 -31.19 -6.47 3.75
C LEU A 634 -30.01 -7.16 3.07
N LEU A 635 -29.82 -6.90 1.78
CA LEU A 635 -28.67 -7.35 1.01
C LEU A 635 -27.94 -6.14 0.47
N ILE A 636 -26.61 -6.21 0.47
CA ILE A 636 -25.75 -5.18 -0.11
C ILE A 636 -24.66 -5.83 -0.98
N HIS A 637 -24.13 -5.07 -1.93
CA HIS A 637 -22.89 -5.41 -2.62
C HIS A 637 -22.05 -4.16 -2.86
N GLY A 638 -20.74 -4.35 -3.00
CA GLY A 638 -19.81 -3.26 -3.32
C GLY A 638 -18.78 -3.68 -4.36
N GLY A 639 -18.75 -2.98 -5.49
CA GLY A 639 -17.72 -3.14 -6.52
C GLY A 639 -16.42 -2.48 -6.10
N ALA A 640 -15.46 -3.28 -5.62
CA ALA A 640 -14.15 -2.81 -5.12
C ALA A 640 -12.98 -3.02 -6.10
N GLY A 641 -13.23 -3.57 -7.29
CA GLY A 641 -12.23 -3.83 -8.33
C GLY A 641 -11.38 -5.08 -8.12
N GLU A 642 -11.13 -5.82 -9.21
CA GLU A 642 -10.51 -7.15 -9.16
C GLU A 642 -9.03 -7.10 -8.76
N ASP A 643 -8.29 -6.10 -9.24
CA ASP A 643 -6.86 -5.94 -8.93
C ASP A 643 -6.59 -5.52 -7.47
N ILE A 644 -7.59 -4.90 -6.81
CA ILE A 644 -7.50 -4.40 -5.43
C ILE A 644 -7.64 -5.56 -4.41
N LEU A 645 -8.27 -6.67 -4.80
CA LEU A 645 -8.58 -7.81 -3.92
C LEU A 645 -7.44 -8.85 -3.81
N LEU A 646 -6.24 -8.58 -4.34
CA LEU A 646 -5.09 -9.48 -4.26
C LEU A 646 -4.36 -9.50 -2.90
N ASN A 647 -4.79 -8.68 -1.94
CA ASN A 647 -4.15 -8.53 -0.62
C ASN A 647 -5.16 -8.74 0.51
N GLN A 648 -4.93 -9.73 1.38
CA GLN A 648 -5.82 -10.06 2.49
C GLN A 648 -6.11 -8.87 3.42
N LYS A 649 -5.13 -8.00 3.71
CA LYS A 649 -5.34 -6.81 4.55
C LYS A 649 -6.29 -5.80 3.89
N VAL A 650 -6.34 -5.77 2.56
CA VAL A 650 -7.27 -4.92 1.80
C VAL A 650 -8.65 -5.54 1.81
N ILE A 651 -8.77 -6.86 1.62
CA ILE A 651 -10.02 -7.62 1.75
C ILE A 651 -10.65 -7.34 3.11
N ASP A 652 -9.90 -7.48 4.21
CA ASP A 652 -10.43 -7.26 5.56
C ASP A 652 -10.96 -5.84 5.80
N VAL A 653 -10.43 -4.83 5.08
CA VAL A 653 -10.91 -3.44 5.16
C VAL A 653 -12.13 -3.24 4.25
N VAL A 654 -12.19 -3.89 3.10
CA VAL A 654 -13.38 -3.90 2.22
C VAL A 654 -14.55 -4.59 2.93
N GLU A 655 -14.34 -5.76 3.53
CA GLU A 655 -15.33 -6.49 4.33
C GLU A 655 -15.81 -5.66 5.52
N PHE A 656 -14.88 -5.02 6.25
CA PHE A 656 -15.26 -4.08 7.30
C PHE A 656 -16.14 -2.94 6.77
N SER A 657 -15.82 -2.38 5.61
CA SER A 657 -16.60 -1.30 5.00
C SER A 657 -18.00 -1.79 4.59
N LEU A 658 -18.12 -2.97 3.98
CA LEU A 658 -19.41 -3.60 3.67
C LEU A 658 -20.22 -3.84 4.94
N GLN A 659 -19.62 -4.46 5.96
CA GLN A 659 -20.28 -4.71 7.24
C GLN A 659 -20.73 -3.39 7.91
N THR A 660 -19.96 -2.32 7.77
CA THR A 660 -20.31 -0.99 8.27
C THR A 660 -21.54 -0.42 7.56
N ALA A 661 -21.58 -0.49 6.23
CA ALA A 661 -22.75 -0.07 5.45
C ALA A 661 -23.99 -0.92 5.78
N LEU A 662 -23.81 -2.24 5.94
CA LEU A 662 -24.87 -3.17 6.33
C LEU A 662 -25.43 -2.83 7.70
N SER A 663 -24.56 -2.54 8.67
CA SER A 663 -24.96 -2.21 10.05
C SER A 663 -25.78 -0.91 10.10
N LEU A 664 -25.42 0.09 9.30
CA LEU A 664 -26.20 1.33 9.17
C LEU A 664 -27.63 1.09 8.65
N GLY A 665 -27.78 0.29 7.59
CA GLY A 665 -29.11 -0.05 7.07
C GLY A 665 -29.90 -0.95 8.02
N ALA A 666 -29.24 -1.90 8.66
CA ALA A 666 -29.86 -2.80 9.63
C ALA A 666 -30.35 -2.04 10.88
N GLN A 667 -29.59 -1.05 11.37
CA GLN A 667 -30.02 -0.20 12.48
C GLN A 667 -31.27 0.61 12.11
N GLU A 668 -31.35 1.12 10.88
CA GLU A 668 -32.54 1.81 10.40
C GLU A 668 -33.78 0.90 10.41
N LEU A 669 -33.65 -0.31 9.85
CA LEU A 669 -34.74 -1.29 9.82
C LEU A 669 -35.13 -1.78 11.22
N ALA A 670 -34.15 -1.99 12.12
CA ALA A 670 -34.38 -2.36 13.51
C ALA A 670 -35.12 -1.26 14.28
N GLY A 671 -34.84 0.01 13.97
CA GLY A 671 -35.56 1.18 14.48
C GLY A 671 -36.98 1.34 13.92
N ARG A 672 -37.47 0.38 13.12
CA ARG A 672 -38.71 0.50 12.32
C ARG A 672 -38.64 1.70 11.37
N GLY A 673 -37.52 1.92 10.71
CA GLY A 673 -37.39 2.79 9.55
C GLY A 673 -37.82 2.09 8.26
N SER A 674 -38.02 2.85 7.17
CA SER A 674 -38.48 2.30 5.89
C SER A 674 -37.38 1.55 5.13
N SER A 675 -37.75 0.60 4.27
CA SER A 675 -36.80 -0.05 3.35
C SER A 675 -36.09 0.96 2.44
N LEU A 676 -36.78 2.03 2.04
CA LEU A 676 -36.24 3.12 1.22
C LEU A 676 -35.12 3.89 1.94
N ASP A 677 -35.31 4.20 3.22
CA ASP A 677 -34.30 4.87 4.04
C ASP A 677 -33.07 3.97 4.26
N ALA A 678 -33.30 2.68 4.49
CA ALA A 678 -32.25 1.70 4.69
C ALA A 678 -31.35 1.56 3.45
N VAL A 679 -31.91 1.37 2.24
CA VAL A 679 -31.10 1.24 1.02
C VAL A 679 -30.35 2.54 0.69
N GLN A 680 -30.95 3.71 0.92
CA GLN A 680 -30.26 4.99 0.74
C GLN A 680 -29.07 5.11 1.69
N LYS A 681 -29.24 4.77 2.97
CA LYS A 681 -28.15 4.83 3.98
C LYS A 681 -27.00 3.90 3.60
N CYS A 682 -27.29 2.66 3.20
CA CYS A 682 -26.26 1.71 2.78
C CYS A 682 -25.46 2.23 1.57
N VAL A 683 -26.15 2.65 0.50
CA VAL A 683 -25.48 3.09 -0.73
C VAL A 683 -24.72 4.40 -0.50
N ALA A 684 -25.28 5.37 0.23
CA ALA A 684 -24.59 6.61 0.54
C ALA A 684 -23.32 6.38 1.37
N ALA A 685 -23.35 5.40 2.29
CA ALA A 685 -22.17 5.01 3.04
C ALA A 685 -21.09 4.41 2.12
N LEU A 686 -21.47 3.57 1.15
CA LEU A 686 -20.53 3.01 0.17
C LEU A 686 -19.97 4.08 -0.78
N GLU A 687 -20.77 5.09 -1.17
CA GLU A 687 -20.33 6.26 -1.94
C GLU A 687 -19.31 7.13 -1.19
N ASP A 688 -19.36 7.17 0.14
CA ASP A 688 -18.40 7.94 0.96
C ASP A 688 -17.06 7.18 1.19
N CYS A 689 -16.97 5.92 0.79
CA CYS A 689 -15.77 5.09 0.93
C CYS A 689 -14.97 5.02 -0.39
N PHE A 690 -13.69 5.42 -0.33
CA PHE A 690 -12.82 5.51 -1.51
C PHE A 690 -12.48 4.16 -2.18
N LEU A 691 -12.80 3.04 -1.52
CA LEU A 691 -12.52 1.69 -2.00
C LEU A 691 -13.49 1.22 -3.09
N PHE A 692 -14.71 1.78 -3.14
CA PHE A 692 -15.73 1.34 -4.07
C PHE A 692 -15.83 2.26 -5.28
N ASN A 693 -16.18 1.72 -6.45
CA ASN A 693 -16.42 2.50 -7.67
C ASN A 693 -17.76 3.25 -7.63
N ALA A 694 -17.92 4.14 -6.66
CA ALA A 694 -19.08 5.00 -6.48
C ALA A 694 -18.67 6.22 -5.63
N GLY A 695 -19.33 7.36 -5.86
CA GLY A 695 -19.05 8.58 -5.10
C GLY A 695 -17.56 8.90 -5.08
N LYS A 696 -16.98 8.98 -3.88
CA LYS A 696 -15.57 9.31 -3.62
C LYS A 696 -14.57 8.41 -4.34
N GLY A 697 -14.87 7.13 -4.52
CA GLY A 697 -13.98 6.15 -5.17
C GLY A 697 -14.22 5.96 -6.67
N SER A 698 -15.01 6.85 -7.29
CA SER A 698 -15.35 6.79 -8.73
C SER A 698 -14.12 6.81 -9.64
N VAL A 699 -14.13 5.94 -10.65
CA VAL A 699 -13.08 5.89 -11.68
C VAL A 699 -13.11 7.14 -12.58
N PHE A 700 -11.96 7.40 -13.21
CA PHE A 700 -11.83 8.48 -14.19
C PHE A 700 -12.34 8.03 -15.57
N ASN A 701 -13.11 8.91 -16.22
CA ASN A 701 -13.46 8.78 -17.63
C ASN A 701 -12.25 9.08 -18.54
N ARG A 702 -12.43 8.92 -19.86
CA ARG A 702 -11.37 9.17 -20.87
C ARG A 702 -10.74 10.57 -20.74
N ASP A 703 -11.57 11.57 -20.44
CA ASP A 703 -11.16 12.97 -20.35
C ASP A 703 -10.51 13.29 -18.99
N GLY A 704 -10.33 12.29 -18.12
CA GLY A 704 -9.72 12.45 -16.81
C GLY A 704 -10.62 13.13 -15.78
N LYS A 705 -11.94 13.05 -15.97
CA LYS A 705 -12.96 13.56 -15.04
C LYS A 705 -13.75 12.41 -14.43
N GLN A 706 -14.28 12.60 -13.23
CA GLN A 706 -15.23 11.68 -12.62
C GLN A 706 -16.65 12.10 -12.99
N GLU A 707 -17.45 11.12 -13.36
CA GLU A 707 -18.89 11.24 -13.61
C GLU A 707 -19.56 10.11 -12.84
N MET A 708 -20.71 10.39 -12.24
CA MET A 708 -21.39 9.42 -11.37
C MET A 708 -22.84 9.29 -11.76
N GLU A 709 -23.39 8.11 -11.46
CA GLU A 709 -24.76 7.73 -11.77
C GLU A 709 -25.34 6.97 -10.59
N ALA A 710 -26.61 7.19 -10.30
CA ALA A 710 -27.32 6.44 -9.27
C ALA A 710 -28.81 6.35 -9.55
N THR A 711 -29.44 5.32 -9.00
CA THR A 711 -30.88 5.08 -9.08
C THR A 711 -31.39 4.54 -7.75
N ILE A 712 -32.58 4.98 -7.36
CA ILE A 712 -33.31 4.46 -6.20
C ILE A 712 -34.76 4.17 -6.60
N VAL A 713 -35.29 3.05 -6.11
CA VAL A 713 -36.62 2.54 -6.43
C VAL A 713 -37.37 2.22 -5.13
N ASP A 714 -38.58 2.75 -5.04
CA ASP A 714 -39.56 2.41 -4.00
C ASP A 714 -40.62 1.47 -4.59
N GLY A 715 -40.60 0.21 -4.16
CA GLY A 715 -41.55 -0.82 -4.60
C GLY A 715 -42.96 -0.63 -4.06
N THR A 716 -43.18 0.21 -3.05
CA THR A 716 -44.52 0.47 -2.49
C THR A 716 -45.33 1.41 -3.36
N GLY A 717 -44.72 2.53 -3.75
CA GLY A 717 -45.31 3.52 -4.64
C GLY A 717 -45.09 3.24 -6.12
N MET A 718 -44.30 2.22 -6.49
CA MET A 718 -43.76 2.03 -7.84
C MET A 718 -43.04 3.27 -8.38
N ASN A 719 -42.42 4.05 -7.48
CA ASN A 719 -41.70 5.27 -7.81
C ASN A 719 -40.22 4.96 -8.04
N ALA A 720 -39.59 5.72 -8.93
CA ALA A 720 -38.16 5.64 -9.18
C ALA A 720 -37.59 7.03 -9.47
N GLY A 721 -36.34 7.24 -9.08
CA GLY A 721 -35.57 8.42 -9.46
C GLY A 721 -34.13 8.06 -9.71
N SER A 722 -33.53 8.79 -10.66
CA SER A 722 -32.20 8.53 -11.16
C SER A 722 -31.47 9.83 -11.50
N VAL A 723 -30.16 9.81 -11.33
CA VAL A 723 -29.24 10.83 -11.85
C VAL A 723 -28.14 10.17 -12.66
N ALA A 724 -27.68 10.82 -13.73
CA ALA A 724 -26.51 10.38 -14.48
C ALA A 724 -25.58 11.52 -14.86
N CYS A 725 -24.30 11.21 -15.12
CA CYS A 725 -23.26 12.17 -15.50
C CYS A 725 -23.08 13.36 -14.53
N VAL A 726 -23.43 13.21 -13.24
CA VAL A 726 -23.20 14.26 -12.24
C VAL A 726 -21.73 14.26 -11.82
N ARG A 727 -21.18 15.44 -11.53
CA ARG A 727 -19.74 15.63 -11.27
C ARG A 727 -19.46 16.24 -9.90
N ASN A 728 -20.41 17.00 -9.35
CA ASN A 728 -20.22 17.77 -8.12
C ASN A 728 -21.10 17.27 -6.96
N VAL A 729 -21.84 16.17 -7.17
CA VAL A 729 -22.76 15.60 -6.17
C VAL A 729 -22.02 14.58 -5.29
N LYS A 730 -21.88 14.88 -3.99
CA LYS A 730 -21.17 14.01 -3.04
C LYS A 730 -21.77 12.60 -2.98
N ASN A 731 -23.09 12.50 -2.83
CA ASN A 731 -23.83 11.24 -2.73
C ASN A 731 -24.91 11.13 -3.82
N PRO A 732 -24.58 10.61 -5.01
CA PRO A 732 -25.53 10.45 -6.13
C PRO A 732 -26.85 9.76 -5.76
N VAL A 733 -26.86 8.77 -4.86
CA VAL A 733 -28.11 8.09 -4.46
C VAL A 733 -29.10 9.01 -3.76
N LYS A 734 -28.62 10.00 -2.99
CA LYS A 734 -29.50 11.00 -2.36
C LYS A 734 -30.10 11.93 -3.39
N ALA A 735 -29.31 12.31 -4.41
CA ALA A 735 -29.80 13.09 -5.54
C ALA A 735 -30.85 12.33 -6.34
N ALA A 736 -30.64 11.03 -6.59
CA ALA A 736 -31.63 10.16 -7.23
C ALA A 736 -32.96 10.13 -6.44
N ARG A 737 -32.91 10.12 -5.11
CA ARG A 737 -34.12 10.24 -4.27
C ARG A 737 -34.80 11.60 -4.39
N GLN A 738 -34.05 12.70 -4.47
CA GLN A 738 -34.64 14.02 -4.70
C GLN A 738 -35.36 14.09 -6.07
N VAL A 739 -34.78 13.48 -7.11
CA VAL A 739 -35.46 13.36 -8.41
C VAL A 739 -36.77 12.61 -8.29
N MET A 740 -36.79 11.49 -7.56
CA MET A 740 -37.99 10.69 -7.30
C MET A 740 -39.09 11.46 -6.55
N GLU A 741 -38.71 12.24 -5.52
CA GLU A 741 -39.67 12.87 -4.59
C GLU A 741 -40.08 14.28 -4.98
N LYS A 742 -39.24 15.02 -5.72
CA LYS A 742 -39.38 16.47 -5.94
C LYS A 742 -39.44 16.88 -7.41
N SER A 743 -39.30 15.94 -8.34
CA SER A 743 -39.38 16.23 -9.78
C SER A 743 -40.53 15.47 -10.46
N GLY A 744 -40.95 15.93 -11.64
CA GLY A 744 -41.85 15.18 -12.51
C GLY A 744 -41.14 14.19 -13.44
N HIS A 745 -39.83 13.99 -13.25
CA HIS A 745 -38.97 13.20 -14.12
C HIS A 745 -38.41 11.99 -13.38
N THR A 746 -38.23 10.87 -14.08
CA THR A 746 -37.58 9.67 -13.52
C THR A 746 -36.06 9.74 -13.57
N LEU A 747 -35.49 10.50 -14.51
CA LEU A 747 -34.05 10.62 -14.70
C LEU A 747 -33.69 12.06 -15.08
N LEU A 748 -32.72 12.65 -14.39
CA LEU A 748 -32.05 13.90 -14.76
C LEU A 748 -30.56 13.65 -15.00
N THR A 749 -29.92 14.43 -15.87
CA THR A 749 -28.52 14.18 -16.25
C THR A 749 -27.67 15.42 -16.30
N GLY A 750 -26.38 15.26 -15.97
CA GLY A 750 -25.36 16.29 -16.12
C GLY A 750 -25.70 17.57 -15.36
N GLU A 751 -25.39 18.71 -15.98
CA GLU A 751 -25.63 20.04 -15.40
C GLU A 751 -27.11 20.28 -15.07
N GLY A 752 -28.06 19.75 -15.85
CA GLY A 752 -29.48 19.88 -15.56
C GLY A 752 -29.93 19.14 -14.29
N ALA A 753 -29.27 18.05 -13.93
CA ALA A 753 -29.49 17.41 -12.63
C ALA A 753 -28.89 18.25 -11.48
N GLU A 754 -27.73 18.86 -11.69
CA GLU A 754 -27.08 19.71 -10.69
C GLU A 754 -27.85 21.02 -10.46
N GLU A 755 -28.32 21.69 -11.52
CA GLU A 755 -29.17 22.89 -11.43
C GLU A 755 -30.47 22.61 -10.69
N PHE A 756 -31.10 21.46 -10.95
CA PHE A 756 -32.28 21.01 -10.21
C PHE A 756 -32.00 20.89 -8.71
N LEU A 757 -30.85 20.29 -8.34
CA LEU A 757 -30.47 20.12 -6.93
C LEU A 757 -30.10 21.45 -6.26
N GLU A 758 -29.47 22.38 -6.98
CA GLU A 758 -29.16 23.73 -6.50
C GLU A 758 -30.42 24.56 -6.21
N GLY A 759 -31.51 24.31 -6.95
CA GLY A 759 -32.82 24.91 -6.71
C GLY A 759 -33.54 24.38 -5.46
N LEU A 760 -33.05 23.30 -4.83
CA LEU A 760 -33.63 22.72 -3.62
C LEU A 760 -32.90 23.23 -2.36
N ASP A 761 -33.62 23.43 -1.26
CA ASP A 761 -33.02 23.75 0.05
C ASP A 761 -32.39 22.50 0.68
N MET A 762 -31.28 22.06 0.10
CA MET A 762 -30.54 20.86 0.50
C MET A 762 -29.47 21.20 1.54
N LYS A 763 -29.36 20.37 2.58
CA LYS A 763 -28.30 20.50 3.60
C LYS A 763 -26.90 20.22 3.05
N GLU A 764 -26.79 19.41 1.99
CA GLU A 764 -25.51 19.00 1.41
C GLU A 764 -25.17 19.88 0.21
N LYS A 765 -24.01 20.56 0.29
CA LYS A 765 -23.51 21.43 -0.77
C LYS A 765 -22.73 20.62 -1.82
N PRO A 766 -22.63 21.13 -3.07
CA PRO A 766 -21.73 20.56 -4.07
C PRO A 766 -20.30 20.47 -3.56
N VAL A 767 -19.57 19.44 -3.99
CA VAL A 767 -18.16 19.21 -3.63
C VAL A 767 -17.25 19.40 -4.84
N GLU A 768 -16.02 19.86 -4.60
CA GLU A 768 -15.02 20.04 -5.65
C GLU A 768 -14.51 18.71 -6.20
N ALA A 769 -14.04 18.70 -7.46
CA ALA A 769 -13.47 17.51 -8.12
C ALA A 769 -12.35 16.81 -7.32
N LYS A 770 -11.62 17.56 -6.48
CA LYS A 770 -10.58 17.02 -5.60
C LYS A 770 -11.12 15.98 -4.60
N TYR A 771 -12.41 16.07 -4.23
CA TYR A 771 -13.05 15.09 -3.34
C TYR A 771 -13.07 13.68 -3.94
N PHE A 772 -13.35 13.57 -5.24
CA PHE A 772 -13.44 12.30 -5.98
C PHE A 772 -12.07 11.82 -6.49
N HIS A 773 -11.03 12.63 -6.36
CA HIS A 773 -9.70 12.31 -6.87
C HIS A 773 -8.93 11.42 -5.89
N THR A 774 -8.92 10.12 -6.16
CA THR A 774 -8.12 9.13 -5.42
C THR A 774 -6.89 8.70 -6.22
N HIS A 775 -5.77 8.49 -5.54
CA HIS A 775 -4.51 8.11 -6.18
C HIS A 775 -4.58 6.68 -6.74
N LEU A 776 -5.30 5.78 -6.06
CA LEU A 776 -5.61 4.43 -6.53
C LEU A 776 -6.24 4.46 -7.93
N ARG A 777 -7.34 5.19 -8.10
CA ARG A 777 -8.05 5.30 -9.39
C ARG A 777 -7.23 6.06 -10.45
N TRP A 778 -6.38 7.00 -10.03
CA TRP A 778 -5.48 7.70 -10.94
C TRP A 778 -4.41 6.75 -11.51
N LYS A 779 -3.78 5.92 -10.66
CA LYS A 779 -2.82 4.91 -11.10
C LYS A 779 -3.43 3.88 -12.04
N GLU A 780 -4.65 3.41 -11.75
CA GLU A 780 -5.38 2.52 -12.65
C GLU A 780 -5.52 3.15 -14.05
N ARG A 781 -5.86 4.45 -14.12
CA ARG A 781 -5.94 5.20 -15.38
C ARG A 781 -4.58 5.29 -16.09
N GLU A 782 -3.49 5.60 -15.37
CA GLU A 782 -2.14 5.71 -15.97
C GLU A 782 -1.66 4.39 -16.57
N VAL A 783 -1.87 3.28 -15.84
CA VAL A 783 -1.52 1.93 -16.33
C VAL A 783 -2.33 1.59 -17.58
N MET A 784 -3.62 1.90 -17.62
CA MET A 784 -4.44 1.66 -18.82
C MET A 784 -4.05 2.55 -20.01
N CYS A 785 -3.75 3.83 -19.80
CA CYS A 785 -3.28 4.74 -20.86
C CYS A 785 -1.98 4.25 -21.52
N SER A 786 -1.06 3.72 -20.71
CA SER A 786 0.27 3.29 -21.15
C SER A 786 0.28 1.90 -21.78
N SER A 787 -0.65 1.02 -21.39
CA SER A 787 -0.68 -0.38 -21.83
C SER A 787 -1.36 -0.61 -23.19
N GLY A 788 -2.09 0.37 -23.74
CA GLY A 788 -2.85 0.25 -25.01
C GLY A 788 -3.97 -0.81 -25.03
N ASN A 789 -4.08 -1.61 -23.97
CA ASN A 789 -5.06 -2.67 -23.78
C ASN A 789 -6.14 -2.20 -22.79
N ALA A 790 -7.27 -1.77 -23.32
CA ALA A 790 -8.44 -1.37 -22.54
C ALA A 790 -9.27 -2.57 -22.00
N SER A 791 -8.73 -3.79 -21.95
CA SER A 791 -9.57 -5.00 -21.93
C SER A 791 -9.47 -5.89 -20.69
N LYS A 792 -8.88 -5.45 -19.57
CA LYS A 792 -8.77 -6.31 -18.36
C LYS A 792 -9.81 -6.07 -17.27
N ASN A 793 -10.43 -4.89 -17.16
CA ASN A 793 -11.48 -4.61 -16.16
C ASN A 793 -12.77 -4.11 -16.83
N ASN A 794 -13.45 -4.99 -17.58
CA ASN A 794 -14.73 -4.68 -18.24
C ASN A 794 -15.96 -5.03 -17.38
N HIS A 795 -15.77 -5.50 -16.14
CA HIS A 795 -16.88 -5.73 -15.22
C HIS A 795 -17.38 -4.40 -14.64
N PRO A 796 -18.67 -4.04 -14.83
CA PRO A 796 -19.24 -2.85 -14.20
C PRO A 796 -19.12 -2.96 -12.68
N GLN A 797 -18.29 -2.12 -12.08
CA GLN A 797 -18.16 -2.06 -10.62
C GLN A 797 -19.24 -1.13 -10.09
N THR A 798 -20.22 -1.70 -9.39
CA THR A 798 -21.39 -0.99 -8.86
C THR A 798 -21.52 -1.27 -7.36
N VAL A 799 -22.05 -0.31 -6.63
CA VAL A 799 -22.53 -0.54 -5.26
C VAL A 799 -24.06 -0.62 -5.29
N GLY A 800 -24.64 -1.36 -4.37
CA GLY A 800 -26.09 -1.47 -4.31
C GLY A 800 -26.60 -2.10 -3.03
N ALA A 801 -27.89 -1.86 -2.77
CA ALA A 801 -28.61 -2.38 -1.63
C ALA A 801 -30.05 -2.74 -2.01
N VAL A 802 -30.59 -3.79 -1.40
CA VAL A 802 -31.99 -4.20 -1.50
C VAL A 802 -32.50 -4.49 -0.10
N ALA A 803 -33.63 -3.90 0.28
CA ALA A 803 -34.23 -4.05 1.60
C ALA A 803 -35.71 -4.43 1.52
N LEU A 804 -36.11 -5.41 2.32
CA LEU A 804 -37.49 -5.75 2.65
C LEU A 804 -37.71 -5.41 4.12
N ASP A 805 -38.58 -4.43 4.41
CA ASP A 805 -38.84 -3.99 5.78
C ASP A 805 -39.91 -4.83 6.51
N CYS A 806 -40.16 -4.50 7.78
CA CYS A 806 -41.12 -5.24 8.62
C CYS A 806 -42.59 -5.11 8.20
N TRP A 807 -42.89 -4.22 7.26
CA TRP A 807 -44.22 -4.06 6.67
C TRP A 807 -44.36 -4.79 5.33
N GLY A 808 -43.30 -5.46 4.85
CA GLY A 808 -43.28 -6.17 3.58
C GLY A 808 -43.00 -5.26 2.37
N ASN A 809 -42.50 -4.04 2.61
CA ASN A 809 -42.17 -3.10 1.55
C ASN A 809 -40.77 -3.34 1.01
N LEU A 810 -40.63 -3.38 -0.32
CA LEU A 810 -39.36 -3.60 -1.00
C LEU A 810 -38.80 -2.29 -1.55
N ALA A 811 -37.51 -2.04 -1.34
CA ALA A 811 -36.77 -0.95 -1.97
C ALA A 811 -35.42 -1.44 -2.49
N ALA A 812 -34.90 -0.75 -3.51
CA ALA A 812 -33.58 -1.03 -4.06
C ALA A 812 -32.86 0.28 -4.44
N ALA A 813 -31.54 0.31 -4.29
CA ALA A 813 -30.71 1.43 -4.71
C ALA A 813 -29.40 0.92 -5.32
N THR A 814 -28.88 1.65 -6.31
CA THR A 814 -27.57 1.40 -6.91
C THR A 814 -26.86 2.70 -7.24
N SER A 815 -25.53 2.68 -7.19
CA SER A 815 -24.67 3.80 -7.54
C SER A 815 -23.39 3.29 -8.22
N THR A 816 -22.88 4.06 -9.18
CA THR A 816 -21.71 3.68 -9.97
C THR A 816 -21.05 4.88 -10.62
N ALA A 817 -19.85 4.65 -11.14
CA ALA A 817 -19.21 5.51 -12.13
C ALA A 817 -19.01 4.72 -13.43
N PRO A 818 -18.93 5.39 -14.60
CA PRO A 818 -18.77 4.76 -15.90
C PRO A 818 -17.64 3.72 -15.94
N LEU A 819 -17.73 2.74 -16.85
CA LEU A 819 -16.61 1.87 -17.14
C LEU A 819 -15.38 2.71 -17.54
N GLN A 820 -14.21 2.32 -17.02
CA GLN A 820 -12.95 3.00 -17.26
C GLN A 820 -12.72 3.12 -18.79
N PHE A 821 -12.49 4.34 -19.29
CA PHE A 821 -12.35 4.65 -20.73
C PHE A 821 -13.58 4.53 -21.65
N CYS A 822 -14.79 4.30 -21.15
CA CYS A 822 -15.98 4.43 -22.01
C CYS A 822 -16.23 5.90 -22.42
N PRO A 823 -16.55 6.18 -23.70
CA PRO A 823 -17.07 7.49 -24.08
C PRO A 823 -18.43 7.69 -23.40
N THR A 824 -18.49 8.58 -22.42
CA THR A 824 -19.75 9.14 -21.94
C THR A 824 -20.18 10.18 -22.97
N TYR A 825 -21.32 9.94 -23.63
CA TYR A 825 -21.93 10.91 -24.52
C TYR A 825 -22.86 11.79 -23.68
N PRO A 826 -22.45 13.02 -23.29
CA PRO A 826 -23.38 13.95 -22.66
C PRO A 826 -24.57 14.19 -23.60
N GLY A 827 -25.78 13.87 -23.14
CA GLY A 827 -27.02 14.25 -23.83
C GLY A 827 -27.83 13.15 -24.55
N TYR A 828 -27.50 11.86 -24.41
CA TYR A 828 -28.38 10.79 -24.92
C TYR A 828 -29.04 9.98 -23.81
N ILE A 829 -30.30 10.33 -23.51
CA ILE A 829 -31.29 9.43 -22.92
C ILE A 829 -32.29 9.12 -24.03
N SER A 830 -32.28 7.91 -24.57
CA SER A 830 -33.41 7.46 -25.38
C SER A 830 -34.45 6.81 -24.47
N SER A 831 -35.55 7.51 -24.20
CA SER A 831 -36.79 6.81 -23.86
C SER A 831 -37.26 6.10 -25.13
N VAL A 832 -37.03 4.79 -25.23
CA VAL A 832 -37.58 4.05 -26.37
C VAL A 832 -39.06 3.81 -26.07
N ASN A 833 -39.90 4.77 -26.44
CA ASN A 833 -41.28 4.51 -26.89
C ASN A 833 -41.22 3.73 -28.21
N GLY A 834 -40.57 2.57 -28.19
CA GLY A 834 -40.53 1.62 -29.30
C GLY A 834 -41.48 0.48 -28.98
N PRO A 835 -42.17 -0.08 -29.99
CA PRO A 835 -43.08 -1.19 -29.78
C PRO A 835 -42.32 -2.38 -29.17
N SER A 836 -43.00 -3.15 -28.30
CA SER A 836 -42.45 -4.37 -27.72
C SER A 836 -41.87 -5.27 -28.81
N ALA A 837 -40.59 -5.62 -28.69
CA ALA A 837 -39.96 -6.57 -29.59
C ALA A 837 -40.73 -7.91 -29.51
N SER A 838 -41.10 -8.47 -30.67
CA SER A 838 -41.83 -9.74 -30.67
C SER A 838 -41.01 -10.83 -29.98
N PRO A 839 -41.64 -11.78 -29.26
CA PRO A 839 -40.93 -12.92 -28.66
C PRO A 839 -40.12 -13.74 -29.67
N GLU A 840 -40.47 -13.65 -30.95
CA GLU A 840 -39.73 -14.23 -32.07
C GLU A 840 -38.50 -13.40 -32.42
N LYS A 841 -38.60 -12.05 -32.47
CA LYS A 841 -37.43 -11.18 -32.63
C LYS A 841 -36.46 -11.24 -31.46
N LEU A 842 -36.96 -11.42 -30.22
CA LEU A 842 -36.12 -11.65 -29.05
C LEU A 842 -35.42 -13.00 -29.14
N ARG A 843 -36.11 -14.06 -29.58
CA ARG A 843 -35.47 -15.36 -29.86
C ARG A 843 -34.47 -15.29 -31.01
N GLU A 844 -34.75 -14.50 -32.05
CA GLU A 844 -33.89 -14.31 -33.22
C GLU A 844 -32.68 -13.41 -32.91
N MET A 845 -32.83 -12.41 -32.04
CA MET A 845 -31.74 -11.59 -31.52
C MET A 845 -30.87 -12.37 -30.54
N GLN A 846 -31.48 -13.22 -29.71
CA GLN A 846 -30.78 -14.11 -28.78
C GLN A 846 -30.03 -15.23 -29.52
N THR A 847 -30.47 -15.65 -30.71
CA THR A 847 -29.69 -16.52 -31.62
C THR A 847 -28.66 -15.77 -32.48
N LYS A 848 -28.79 -14.44 -32.63
CA LYS A 848 -27.81 -13.57 -33.31
C LYS A 848 -26.73 -13.02 -32.36
N ILE A 849 -26.75 -13.34 -31.07
CA ILE A 849 -25.58 -13.18 -30.20
C ILE A 849 -24.50 -14.10 -30.78
N THR A 850 -23.54 -13.47 -31.45
CA THR A 850 -22.58 -14.05 -32.40
C THR A 850 -22.02 -15.39 -31.94
N GLN A 851 -22.46 -16.48 -32.59
CA GLN A 851 -21.78 -17.78 -32.48
C GLN A 851 -20.31 -17.59 -32.87
N CYS A 852 -19.41 -17.77 -31.92
CA CYS A 852 -17.98 -17.69 -32.18
C CYS A 852 -17.54 -18.99 -32.87
N LYS A 853 -17.36 -18.97 -34.19
CA LYS A 853 -16.95 -20.14 -34.97
C LYS A 853 -15.45 -20.15 -35.25
N PRO A 854 -14.80 -21.34 -35.31
CA PRO A 854 -13.41 -21.44 -35.71
C PRO A 854 -13.21 -20.96 -37.16
N PRO A 855 -12.10 -20.28 -37.46
CA PRO A 855 -11.83 -19.80 -38.81
C PRO A 855 -11.25 -20.90 -39.74
N HIS A 856 -10.96 -22.11 -39.23
CA HIS A 856 -10.26 -23.18 -39.94
C HIS A 856 -8.94 -22.71 -40.59
N SER A 857 -8.24 -21.78 -39.93
CA SER A 857 -7.05 -21.15 -40.50
C SER A 857 -5.87 -22.11 -40.66
N TRP A 858 -5.91 -23.29 -40.02
CA TRP A 858 -4.93 -24.36 -40.22
C TRP A 858 -4.90 -24.89 -41.68
N LYS A 859 -5.95 -24.63 -42.47
CA LYS A 859 -5.97 -24.93 -43.92
C LYS A 859 -5.03 -24.04 -44.73
N SER A 860 -4.67 -22.87 -44.20
CA SER A 860 -3.77 -21.90 -44.83
C SER A 860 -2.55 -21.66 -43.93
N PRO A 861 -1.53 -22.56 -43.93
CA PRO A 861 -0.40 -22.47 -43.01
C PRO A 861 0.37 -21.14 -43.06
N GLN A 862 0.40 -20.49 -44.23
CA GLN A 862 1.08 -19.20 -44.45
C GLN A 862 0.34 -18.03 -43.80
N ASP A 863 -0.99 -18.05 -43.78
CA ASP A 863 -1.83 -16.97 -43.25
C ASP A 863 -2.29 -17.23 -41.81
N HIS A 864 -2.08 -18.45 -41.30
CA HIS A 864 -2.60 -18.90 -40.02
C HIS A 864 -2.27 -17.96 -38.87
N ALA A 865 -1.00 -17.55 -38.72
CA ALA A 865 -0.59 -16.69 -37.61
C ALA A 865 -1.35 -15.34 -37.60
N ALA A 866 -1.47 -14.70 -38.77
CA ALA A 866 -2.15 -13.41 -38.90
C ALA A 866 -3.67 -13.55 -38.66
N LEU A 867 -4.28 -14.63 -39.16
CA LEU A 867 -5.69 -14.94 -38.94
C LEU A 867 -5.96 -15.29 -37.47
N ALA A 868 -5.06 -16.05 -36.84
CA ALA A 868 -5.19 -16.48 -35.46
C ALA A 868 -5.21 -15.29 -34.50
N MET A 869 -4.31 -14.32 -34.68
CA MET A 869 -4.25 -13.09 -33.87
C MET A 869 -5.53 -12.24 -33.94
N LYS A 870 -6.21 -12.23 -35.09
CA LYS A 870 -7.42 -11.43 -35.34
C LYS A 870 -8.70 -12.17 -34.96
N SER A 871 -8.64 -13.50 -34.83
CA SER A 871 -9.80 -14.34 -34.59
C SER A 871 -10.20 -14.36 -33.12
N GLN A 872 -11.48 -14.10 -32.85
CA GLN A 872 -12.04 -14.23 -31.50
C GLN A 872 -12.02 -15.69 -31.00
N TRP A 873 -12.10 -16.67 -31.91
CA TRP A 873 -12.03 -18.09 -31.56
C TRP A 873 -10.71 -18.44 -30.86
N TYR A 874 -9.57 -18.06 -31.43
CA TYR A 874 -8.27 -18.38 -30.84
C TYR A 874 -7.98 -17.56 -29.58
N ARG A 875 -8.52 -16.35 -29.46
CA ARG A 875 -8.47 -15.57 -28.21
C ARG A 875 -9.23 -16.25 -27.09
N ASN A 876 -10.42 -16.76 -27.39
CA ASN A 876 -11.24 -17.52 -26.45
C ASN A 876 -10.57 -18.84 -26.07
N LEU A 877 -10.02 -19.56 -27.06
CA LEU A 877 -9.32 -20.82 -26.85
C LEU A 877 -8.08 -20.64 -25.96
N PHE A 878 -7.32 -19.56 -26.12
CA PHE A 878 -6.16 -19.25 -25.27
C PHE A 878 -6.57 -19.06 -23.80
N GLN A 879 -7.67 -18.34 -23.54
CA GLN A 879 -8.18 -18.15 -22.18
C GLN A 879 -8.60 -19.49 -21.54
N ILE A 880 -9.28 -20.34 -22.32
CA ILE A 880 -9.68 -21.67 -21.86
C ILE A 880 -8.45 -22.56 -21.58
N GLN A 881 -7.46 -22.58 -22.47
CA GLN A 881 -6.23 -23.37 -22.29
C GLN A 881 -5.43 -22.90 -21.07
N ASN A 882 -5.36 -21.59 -20.81
CA ASN A 882 -4.74 -21.03 -19.62
C ASN A 882 -5.41 -21.53 -18.33
N THR A 883 -6.74 -21.45 -18.26
CA THR A 883 -7.48 -21.99 -17.11
C THR A 883 -7.34 -23.50 -17.01
N LEU A 884 -7.39 -24.23 -18.13
CA LEU A 884 -7.21 -25.67 -18.14
C LEU A 884 -5.87 -26.06 -17.48
N PHE A 885 -4.78 -25.40 -17.84
CA PHE A 885 -3.47 -25.67 -17.25
C PHE A 885 -3.45 -25.42 -15.73
N HIS A 886 -3.89 -24.24 -15.28
CA HIS A 886 -3.82 -23.88 -13.86
C HIS A 886 -4.71 -24.74 -12.98
N GLU A 887 -5.92 -25.06 -13.43
CA GLU A 887 -6.85 -25.92 -12.69
C GLU A 887 -6.42 -27.39 -12.72
N THR A 888 -5.67 -27.82 -13.75
CA THR A 888 -5.00 -29.13 -13.74
C THR A 888 -3.97 -29.21 -12.63
N VAL A 889 -3.13 -28.17 -12.50
CA VAL A 889 -2.15 -28.08 -11.41
C VAL A 889 -2.85 -28.03 -10.05
N GLU A 890 -3.91 -27.23 -9.91
CA GLU A 890 -4.70 -27.14 -8.68
C GLU A 890 -5.27 -28.51 -8.27
N TYR A 891 -5.91 -29.22 -9.20
CA TYR A 891 -6.49 -30.53 -8.93
C TYR A 891 -5.44 -31.52 -8.42
N PHE A 892 -4.36 -31.71 -9.18
CA PHE A 892 -3.38 -32.72 -8.79
C PHE A 892 -2.54 -32.30 -7.57
N HIS A 893 -2.08 -31.05 -7.51
CA HIS A 893 -1.19 -30.60 -6.44
C HIS A 893 -1.92 -30.39 -5.11
N ASN A 894 -3.06 -29.70 -5.13
CA ASN A 894 -3.75 -29.29 -3.90
C ASN A 894 -4.83 -30.28 -3.47
N ILE A 895 -5.56 -30.88 -4.43
CA ILE A 895 -6.66 -31.82 -4.11
C ILE A 895 -6.12 -33.25 -3.97
N CYS A 896 -5.38 -33.76 -4.96
CA CYS A 896 -4.87 -35.14 -4.93
C CYS A 896 -3.55 -35.31 -4.18
N ARG A 897 -2.80 -34.22 -3.95
CA ARG A 897 -1.43 -34.24 -3.37
C ARG A 897 -0.43 -35.06 -4.21
N TYR A 898 -0.59 -35.01 -5.53
CA TYR A 898 0.31 -35.68 -6.48
C TYR A 898 1.50 -34.76 -6.82
N ALA A 899 2.63 -35.37 -7.15
CA ALA A 899 3.83 -34.63 -7.55
C ALA A 899 3.84 -34.34 -9.06
N TYR A 900 4.24 -33.12 -9.43
CA TYR A 900 4.47 -32.79 -10.84
C TYR A 900 5.79 -33.38 -11.32
N ALA A 901 5.76 -34.19 -12.37
CA ALA A 901 6.93 -34.83 -12.94
C ALA A 901 7.51 -34.00 -14.11
N LEU A 902 8.81 -33.70 -14.02
CA LEU A 902 9.55 -33.06 -15.12
C LEU A 902 10.04 -34.14 -16.08
N THR A 903 9.23 -34.44 -17.10
CA THR A 903 9.53 -35.48 -18.09
C THR A 903 10.33 -34.93 -19.29
N PRO A 904 11.20 -35.74 -19.91
CA PRO A 904 11.84 -35.36 -21.17
C PRO A 904 10.81 -35.32 -22.32
N LEU A 905 11.15 -34.67 -23.44
CA LEU A 905 10.33 -34.73 -24.68
C LEU A 905 10.66 -35.96 -25.54
N THR A 906 11.78 -36.62 -25.25
CA THR A 906 12.28 -37.80 -25.96
C THR A 906 12.25 -39.02 -25.06
N THR A 907 12.08 -40.19 -25.66
CA THR A 907 12.09 -41.49 -24.98
C THR A 907 12.83 -42.52 -25.82
N ASP A 908 13.50 -43.46 -25.15
CA ASP A 908 14.12 -44.63 -25.80
C ASP A 908 13.11 -45.79 -25.93
N THR A 909 11.98 -45.71 -25.23
CA THR A 909 10.89 -46.69 -25.28
C THR A 909 9.59 -46.03 -25.70
N ILE A 910 8.97 -46.59 -26.72
CA ILE A 910 7.65 -46.18 -27.19
C ILE A 910 6.63 -46.74 -26.19
N SER A 911 5.75 -45.88 -25.66
CA SER A 911 4.72 -46.35 -24.74
C SER A 911 3.66 -47.15 -25.49
N SER A 912 3.38 -46.81 -26.74
CA SER A 912 2.44 -47.49 -27.62
C SER A 912 3.15 -48.06 -28.87
N PRO A 913 3.89 -49.18 -28.75
CA PRO A 913 4.65 -49.73 -29.88
C PRO A 913 3.72 -50.15 -31.03
N MET A 914 4.12 -49.89 -32.28
CA MET A 914 3.39 -50.39 -33.45
C MET A 914 3.27 -51.91 -33.38
N GLY A 915 2.03 -52.40 -33.31
CA GLY A 915 1.75 -53.82 -33.09
C GLY A 915 0.28 -54.10 -32.82
N LEU A 916 0.01 -55.26 -32.23
CA LEU A 916 -1.32 -55.62 -31.74
C LEU A 916 -1.74 -54.63 -30.65
N GLY A 917 -2.86 -53.94 -30.86
CA GLY A 917 -3.46 -53.06 -29.87
C GLY A 917 -2.95 -51.61 -29.81
N SER A 918 -2.23 -51.14 -30.82
CA SER A 918 -1.91 -49.71 -31.00
C SER A 918 -1.94 -49.30 -32.47
N ASP A 919 -2.54 -48.13 -32.74
CA ASP A 919 -2.57 -47.47 -34.05
C ASP A 919 -1.66 -46.23 -34.11
N SER A 920 -0.83 -46.01 -33.09
CA SER A 920 0.06 -44.84 -32.99
C SER A 920 1.36 -45.05 -33.76
N GLU A 921 1.66 -44.19 -34.74
CA GLU A 921 2.95 -44.23 -35.42
C GLU A 921 3.99 -43.43 -34.59
N PRO A 922 5.09 -44.05 -34.11
CA PRO A 922 6.10 -43.35 -33.31
C PRO A 922 6.88 -42.35 -34.15
N VAL A 923 7.19 -41.17 -33.59
CA VAL A 923 7.98 -40.13 -34.28
C VAL A 923 9.46 -40.27 -33.93
N TYR A 924 10.25 -40.62 -34.92
CA TYR A 924 11.69 -40.82 -34.79
C TYR A 924 12.49 -39.53 -35.00
N VAL A 925 13.50 -39.28 -34.16
CA VAL A 925 14.40 -38.13 -34.27
C VAL A 925 15.85 -38.52 -33.97
N ASN A 926 16.80 -37.88 -34.66
CA ASN A 926 18.21 -37.97 -34.32
C ASN A 926 18.61 -36.74 -33.48
N VAL A 927 18.96 -36.97 -32.22
CA VAL A 927 19.43 -35.94 -31.29
C VAL A 927 20.91 -36.15 -31.05
N MET A 928 21.75 -35.27 -31.60
CA MET A 928 23.21 -35.29 -31.41
C MET A 928 23.87 -36.64 -31.77
N GLY A 929 23.38 -37.30 -32.82
CA GLY A 929 23.91 -38.61 -33.26
C GLY A 929 23.27 -39.81 -32.58
N GLN A 930 22.39 -39.60 -31.59
CA GLN A 930 21.60 -40.66 -30.97
C GLN A 930 20.20 -40.71 -31.57
N ASN A 931 19.73 -41.92 -31.84
CA ASN A 931 18.43 -42.17 -32.42
C ASN A 931 17.44 -42.43 -31.29
N VAL A 932 16.48 -41.52 -31.12
CA VAL A 932 15.48 -41.56 -30.04
C VAL A 932 14.09 -41.29 -30.61
N TYR A 933 13.05 -41.52 -29.83
CA TYR A 933 11.67 -41.20 -30.21
C TYR A 933 11.19 -39.93 -29.50
N LEU A 934 10.30 -39.17 -30.12
CA LEU A 934 9.50 -38.19 -29.39
C LEU A 934 8.40 -38.92 -28.60
N ALA A 935 8.05 -38.37 -27.45
CA ALA A 935 7.07 -38.93 -26.54
C ALA A 935 5.67 -39.07 -27.18
N ASP A 936 5.15 -40.28 -27.32
CA ASP A 936 3.74 -40.54 -27.63
C ASP A 936 2.89 -40.54 -26.34
N SER A 937 3.49 -41.03 -25.24
CA SER A 937 3.02 -40.91 -23.86
C SER A 937 4.23 -41.03 -22.92
N MET A 938 4.14 -40.45 -21.73
CA MET A 938 5.17 -40.51 -20.68
C MET A 938 4.72 -41.30 -19.45
N GLN A 939 3.66 -42.11 -19.57
CA GLN A 939 3.14 -42.92 -18.46
C GLN A 939 4.18 -43.83 -17.80
N PHE A 940 5.08 -44.47 -18.56
CA PHE A 940 6.17 -45.26 -17.95
C PHE A 940 7.15 -44.42 -17.13
N VAL A 941 7.43 -43.19 -17.58
CA VAL A 941 8.30 -42.27 -16.85
C VAL A 941 7.59 -41.75 -15.61
N LEU A 942 6.28 -41.45 -15.70
CA LEU A 942 5.47 -41.11 -14.53
C LEU A 942 5.46 -42.23 -13.47
N GLU A 943 5.32 -43.48 -13.93
CA GLU A 943 5.39 -44.66 -13.07
C GLU A 943 6.77 -44.82 -12.42
N TYR A 944 7.83 -44.50 -13.15
CA TYR A 944 9.18 -44.48 -12.62
C TYR A 944 9.33 -43.43 -11.51
N PHE A 945 8.73 -42.25 -11.66
CA PHE A 945 8.76 -41.20 -10.62
C PHE A 945 8.09 -41.60 -9.30
N LEU A 946 7.12 -42.52 -9.31
CA LEU A 946 6.50 -43.05 -8.08
C LEU A 946 7.50 -43.77 -7.16
N ARG A 947 8.67 -44.15 -7.67
CA ARG A 947 9.71 -44.88 -6.91
C ARG A 947 10.74 -43.97 -6.24
N PHE A 948 10.66 -42.66 -6.44
CA PHE A 948 11.64 -41.68 -5.90
C PHE A 948 11.28 -41.18 -4.50
N GLN A 949 10.04 -41.38 -4.06
CA GLN A 949 9.57 -40.96 -2.76
C GLN A 949 8.68 -42.07 -2.18
N GLU A 950 8.94 -42.45 -0.93
CA GLU A 950 8.06 -43.37 -0.20
C GLU A 950 6.65 -42.77 -0.06
N ASP A 951 5.63 -43.61 -0.22
CA ASP A 951 4.21 -43.26 -0.08
C ASP A 951 3.71 -42.11 -0.98
N LEU A 952 4.36 -41.86 -2.13
CA LEU A 952 3.88 -40.86 -3.08
C LEU A 952 2.57 -41.34 -3.76
N PRO A 953 1.41 -40.69 -3.52
CA PRO A 953 0.12 -41.22 -3.97
C PRO A 953 -0.05 -41.18 -5.50
N GLY A 954 0.63 -40.27 -6.19
CA GLY A 954 0.60 -40.17 -7.64
C GLY A 954 1.54 -39.12 -8.21
N THR A 955 1.78 -39.20 -9.51
CA THR A 955 2.57 -38.28 -10.32
C THR A 955 1.75 -37.84 -11.54
N TYR A 956 1.97 -36.62 -12.03
CA TYR A 956 1.28 -36.10 -13.20
C TYR A 956 2.17 -35.15 -14.00
N TYR A 957 1.83 -34.90 -15.26
CA TYR A 957 2.41 -33.83 -16.05
C TYR A 957 1.42 -33.28 -17.09
N VAL A 958 1.76 -32.10 -17.63
CA VAL A 958 1.09 -31.52 -18.81
C VAL A 958 2.16 -31.15 -19.85
N SER A 959 2.24 -31.88 -20.96
CA SER A 959 3.28 -31.67 -21.99
C SER A 959 2.79 -32.18 -23.36
N PRO A 960 3.45 -31.82 -24.48
CA PRO A 960 3.07 -32.32 -25.79
C PRO A 960 3.40 -33.79 -25.98
N SER A 961 2.48 -34.53 -26.60
CA SER A 961 2.69 -35.85 -27.18
C SER A 961 2.75 -35.77 -28.71
N PHE A 962 3.43 -36.74 -29.33
CA PHE A 962 3.75 -36.75 -30.74
C PHE A 962 3.35 -38.07 -31.40
N ARG A 963 2.82 -37.96 -32.62
CA ARG A 963 2.35 -39.08 -33.41
C ARG A 963 2.65 -38.87 -34.91
N GLY A 964 2.98 -39.96 -35.59
CA GLY A 964 3.51 -39.98 -36.95
C GLY A 964 2.45 -40.04 -38.05
N GLU A 965 1.22 -40.46 -37.71
CA GLU A 965 0.13 -40.63 -38.66
C GLU A 965 -0.37 -39.28 -39.25
N ASP A 966 -1.13 -39.33 -40.34
CA ASP A 966 -1.65 -38.10 -40.96
C ASP A 966 -2.78 -37.48 -40.10
N PRO A 967 -2.80 -36.15 -39.91
CA PRO A 967 -3.76 -35.51 -39.02
C PRO A 967 -5.16 -35.41 -39.66
N ASP A 968 -6.18 -35.89 -38.96
CA ASP A 968 -7.59 -35.84 -39.35
C ASP A 968 -8.43 -35.01 -38.35
N ALA A 969 -9.76 -35.13 -38.38
CA ALA A 969 -10.63 -34.39 -37.45
C ALA A 969 -10.55 -34.89 -35.98
N THR A 970 -9.80 -35.96 -35.74
CA THR A 970 -9.69 -36.69 -34.46
C THR A 970 -8.26 -37.02 -34.03
N HIS A 971 -7.28 -36.87 -34.93
CA HIS A 971 -5.86 -37.18 -34.75
C HIS A 971 -4.97 -35.99 -35.13
N LEU A 972 -3.90 -35.79 -34.35
CA LEU A 972 -2.96 -34.69 -34.47
C LEU A 972 -1.52 -35.23 -34.35
N ASN A 973 -0.59 -34.66 -35.11
CA ASN A 973 0.82 -35.06 -35.02
C ASN A 973 1.52 -34.59 -33.75
N GLN A 974 1.04 -33.49 -33.17
CA GLN A 974 1.50 -32.97 -31.90
C GLN A 974 0.29 -32.42 -31.17
N PHE A 975 0.09 -32.76 -29.91
CA PHE A 975 -1.08 -32.36 -29.12
C PHE A 975 -0.74 -32.37 -27.63
N TYR A 976 -1.51 -31.69 -26.78
CA TYR A 976 -1.23 -31.61 -25.36
C TYR A 976 -1.90 -32.73 -24.58
N HIS A 977 -1.09 -33.42 -23.79
CA HIS A 977 -1.48 -34.51 -22.92
C HIS A 977 -1.47 -34.06 -21.47
N VAL A 978 -2.58 -34.31 -20.77
CA VAL A 978 -2.60 -34.37 -19.30
C VAL A 978 -2.57 -35.83 -18.93
N GLU A 979 -1.47 -36.29 -18.32
CA GLU A 979 -1.35 -37.69 -17.89
C GLU A 979 -1.06 -37.74 -16.39
N CYS A 980 -1.57 -38.77 -15.74
CA CYS A 980 -1.18 -39.13 -14.39
C CYS A 980 -0.95 -40.63 -14.25
N GLU A 981 -0.08 -40.99 -13.31
CA GLU A 981 0.12 -42.35 -12.83
C GLU A 981 -0.01 -42.31 -11.30
N LEU A 982 -0.72 -43.28 -10.70
CA LEU A 982 -0.99 -43.31 -9.26
C LEU A 982 -0.81 -44.70 -8.68
N LEU A 983 -0.59 -44.75 -7.37
CA LEU A 983 -0.58 -46.00 -6.60
C LEU A 983 -2.02 -46.49 -6.41
N GLY A 984 -2.38 -47.62 -7.01
CA GLY A 984 -3.74 -48.17 -6.94
C GLY A 984 -4.18 -48.95 -8.17
N ASP A 985 -5.37 -49.54 -8.05
CA ASP A 985 -6.03 -50.30 -9.10
C ASP A 985 -6.80 -49.38 -10.09
N MET A 986 -7.38 -50.01 -11.11
CA MET A 986 -8.15 -49.33 -12.15
C MET A 986 -9.31 -48.49 -11.58
N ASP A 987 -9.98 -48.95 -10.52
CA ASP A 987 -11.12 -48.27 -9.91
C ASP A 987 -10.69 -46.97 -9.21
N ALA A 988 -9.55 -47.00 -8.50
CA ALA A 988 -8.95 -45.80 -7.92
C ALA A 988 -8.61 -44.76 -9.01
N ALA A 989 -8.07 -45.22 -10.13
CA ALA A 989 -7.74 -44.34 -11.25
C ALA A 989 -8.98 -43.75 -11.93
N ILE A 990 -10.06 -44.53 -12.11
CA ILE A 990 -11.34 -44.04 -12.65
C ILE A 990 -11.89 -42.93 -11.76
N LYS A 991 -11.85 -43.11 -10.43
CA LYS A 991 -12.33 -42.09 -9.49
C LYS A 991 -11.53 -40.79 -9.59
N VAL A 992 -10.21 -40.87 -9.76
CA VAL A 992 -9.35 -39.68 -9.94
C VAL A 992 -9.63 -39.00 -11.28
N ALA A 993 -9.83 -39.76 -12.36
CA ALA A 993 -10.18 -39.23 -13.68
C ALA A 993 -11.55 -38.53 -13.68
N GLU A 994 -12.57 -39.14 -13.07
CA GLU A 994 -13.90 -38.53 -12.94
C GLU A 994 -13.88 -37.25 -12.10
N GLY A 995 -13.13 -37.26 -10.99
CA GLY A 995 -12.92 -36.08 -10.16
C GLY A 995 -12.21 -34.95 -10.92
N TYR A 996 -11.23 -35.29 -11.75
CA TYR A 996 -10.50 -34.33 -12.58
C TYR A 996 -11.43 -33.71 -13.62
N VAL A 997 -12.19 -34.54 -14.35
CA VAL A 997 -13.18 -34.06 -15.33
C VAL A 997 -14.23 -33.18 -14.67
N ALA A 998 -14.73 -33.54 -13.48
CA ALA A 998 -15.67 -32.71 -12.74
C ALA A 998 -15.06 -31.35 -12.35
N HIS A 999 -13.84 -31.37 -11.80
CA HIS A 999 -13.12 -30.19 -11.36
C HIS A 999 -12.87 -29.21 -12.52
N ILE A 1000 -12.23 -29.69 -13.59
CA ILE A 1000 -11.88 -28.85 -14.74
C ILE A 1000 -13.11 -28.31 -15.45
N THR A 1001 -14.17 -29.13 -15.57
CA THR A 1001 -15.45 -28.72 -16.18
C THR A 1001 -16.14 -27.65 -15.34
N ARG A 1002 -16.12 -27.77 -14.00
CA ARG A 1002 -16.72 -26.80 -13.09
C ARG A 1002 -15.97 -25.48 -13.11
N ALA A 1003 -14.63 -25.53 -13.10
CA ALA A 1003 -13.80 -24.34 -13.16
C ALA A 1003 -13.98 -23.59 -14.49
N LEU A 1004 -13.97 -24.32 -15.62
CA LEU A 1004 -14.21 -23.74 -16.94
C LEU A 1004 -15.63 -23.20 -17.09
N LEU A 1005 -16.65 -23.85 -16.53
CA LEU A 1005 -18.01 -23.31 -16.51
C LEU A 1005 -18.09 -22.03 -15.68
N LYS A 1006 -17.49 -22.01 -14.49
CA LYS A 1006 -17.49 -20.85 -13.60
C LYS A 1006 -16.79 -19.64 -14.23
N MET A 1007 -15.62 -19.85 -14.82
CA MET A 1007 -14.79 -18.77 -15.35
C MET A 1007 -15.15 -18.37 -16.79
N HIS A 1008 -15.62 -19.31 -17.61
CA HIS A 1008 -15.77 -19.14 -19.06
C HIS A 1008 -17.17 -19.52 -19.59
N SER A 1009 -18.21 -19.49 -18.74
CA SER A 1009 -19.60 -19.79 -19.15
C SER A 1009 -20.06 -19.01 -20.38
N SER A 1010 -19.71 -17.73 -20.50
CA SER A 1010 -20.07 -16.90 -21.66
C SER A 1010 -19.37 -17.37 -22.94
N ILE A 1011 -18.08 -17.75 -22.86
CA ILE A 1011 -17.32 -18.28 -24.01
C ILE A 1011 -17.90 -19.63 -24.44
N ILE A 1012 -18.16 -20.53 -23.49
CA ILE A 1012 -18.76 -21.85 -23.76
C ILE A 1012 -20.14 -21.66 -24.39
N LEU A 1013 -20.98 -20.80 -23.82
CA LEU A 1013 -22.32 -20.52 -24.35
C LEU A 1013 -22.27 -19.93 -25.77
N ASN A 1014 -21.34 -19.01 -26.03
CA ASN A 1014 -21.18 -18.37 -27.35
C ASN A 1014 -20.65 -19.33 -28.42
N SER A 1015 -19.84 -20.33 -28.05
CA SER A 1015 -19.31 -21.31 -29.01
C SER A 1015 -20.27 -22.50 -29.17
N ALA A 1016 -20.68 -23.12 -28.06
CA ALA A 1016 -21.50 -24.34 -28.06
C ALA A 1016 -23.00 -24.09 -28.27
N GLY A 1017 -23.46 -22.84 -28.11
CA GLY A 1017 -24.87 -22.44 -28.19
C GLY A 1017 -25.73 -22.87 -26.99
N THR A 1018 -25.16 -23.59 -26.02
CA THR A 1018 -25.84 -24.04 -24.79
C THR A 1018 -24.82 -24.44 -23.74
N LEU A 1019 -25.23 -24.42 -22.46
CA LEU A 1019 -24.47 -24.97 -21.33
C LEU A 1019 -24.99 -26.34 -20.88
N SER A 1020 -26.09 -26.83 -21.47
CA SER A 1020 -26.81 -28.01 -20.98
C SER A 1020 -25.99 -29.30 -20.97
N HIS A 1021 -25.03 -29.49 -21.89
CA HIS A 1021 -24.17 -30.67 -21.89
C HIS A 1021 -23.13 -30.62 -20.75
N VAL A 1022 -22.63 -29.43 -20.44
CA VAL A 1022 -21.68 -29.19 -19.34
C VAL A 1022 -22.37 -29.38 -18.00
N GLU A 1023 -23.50 -28.70 -17.80
CA GLU A 1023 -24.34 -28.83 -16.60
C GLU A 1023 -24.86 -30.27 -16.43
N GLY A 1024 -25.20 -30.93 -17.53
CA GLY A 1024 -25.66 -32.32 -17.54
C GLY A 1024 -24.58 -33.31 -17.09
N LEU A 1025 -23.33 -33.12 -17.52
CA LEU A 1025 -22.20 -33.95 -17.05
C LEU A 1025 -21.89 -33.68 -15.58
N LEU A 1026 -21.81 -32.40 -15.18
CA LEU A 1026 -21.56 -32.03 -13.79
C LEU A 1026 -22.64 -32.58 -12.85
N LYS A 1027 -23.93 -32.51 -13.23
CA LYS A 1027 -25.02 -33.10 -12.45
C LYS A 1027 -24.85 -34.61 -12.25
N LYS A 1028 -24.32 -35.33 -13.25
CA LYS A 1028 -24.04 -36.78 -13.10
C LYS A 1028 -22.90 -37.03 -12.12
N LEU A 1029 -21.81 -36.27 -12.24
CA LEU A 1029 -20.62 -36.41 -11.40
C LEU A 1029 -20.85 -35.92 -9.95
N ASP A 1030 -21.67 -34.87 -9.75
CA ASP A 1030 -21.97 -34.27 -8.45
C ASP A 1030 -22.87 -35.15 -7.57
N ASN A 1031 -23.70 -36.00 -8.18
CA ASN A 1031 -24.56 -36.95 -7.46
C ASN A 1031 -23.75 -38.11 -6.83
N GLN A 1032 -22.42 -38.10 -6.92
CA GLN A 1032 -21.52 -39.16 -6.44
C GLN A 1032 -21.84 -40.56 -7.00
N ALA A 1033 -22.61 -40.64 -8.07
CA ALA A 1033 -22.84 -41.87 -8.80
C ALA A 1033 -21.72 -42.04 -9.83
N PRO A 1034 -21.03 -43.20 -9.89
CA PRO A 1034 -20.02 -43.45 -10.90
C PRO A 1034 -20.63 -43.33 -12.30
N LEU A 1035 -19.85 -42.87 -13.28
CA LEU A 1035 -20.32 -42.89 -14.66
C LEU A 1035 -20.64 -44.33 -15.07
N PRO A 1036 -21.61 -44.54 -15.99
CA PRO A 1036 -21.92 -45.87 -16.48
C PRO A 1036 -20.67 -46.56 -17.01
N GLN A 1037 -20.46 -47.81 -16.61
CA GLN A 1037 -19.38 -48.66 -17.12
C GLN A 1037 -19.99 -49.82 -17.92
N VAL A 1038 -19.41 -50.12 -19.07
CA VAL A 1038 -19.86 -51.17 -19.98
C VAL A 1038 -18.64 -51.94 -20.44
N THR A 1039 -18.66 -53.27 -20.30
CA THR A 1039 -17.53 -54.08 -20.81
C THR A 1039 -17.56 -54.15 -22.33
N LEU A 1040 -16.42 -54.38 -22.99
CA LEU A 1040 -16.37 -54.53 -24.45
C LEU A 1040 -17.35 -55.59 -24.96
N GLU A 1041 -17.47 -56.72 -24.27
CA GLU A 1041 -18.41 -57.79 -24.61
C GLU A 1041 -19.87 -57.32 -24.54
N GLN A 1042 -20.23 -56.59 -23.48
CA GLN A 1042 -21.56 -55.98 -23.34
C GLN A 1042 -21.80 -54.95 -24.44
N ALA A 1043 -20.81 -54.11 -24.74
CA ALA A 1043 -20.91 -53.09 -25.77
C ALA A 1043 -21.17 -53.69 -27.15
N ILE A 1044 -20.41 -54.71 -27.55
CA ILE A 1044 -20.57 -55.39 -28.85
C ILE A 1044 -21.99 -55.97 -28.99
N THR A 1045 -22.50 -56.58 -27.92
CA THR A 1045 -23.87 -57.14 -27.89
C THR A 1045 -24.95 -56.06 -28.07
N MET A 1046 -24.63 -54.79 -27.80
CA MET A 1046 -25.56 -53.66 -27.94
C MET A 1046 -25.47 -52.95 -29.30
N MET A 1047 -24.55 -53.36 -30.18
CA MET A 1047 -24.33 -52.67 -31.44
C MET A 1047 -25.45 -52.92 -32.46
N PRO A 1048 -25.94 -51.87 -33.16
CA PRO A 1048 -27.04 -51.99 -34.10
C PRO A 1048 -26.64 -52.63 -35.43
N SER A 1049 -25.34 -52.74 -35.73
CA SER A 1049 -24.81 -53.25 -36.98
C SER A 1049 -23.35 -53.70 -36.83
N GLU A 1050 -22.91 -54.63 -37.70
CA GLU A 1050 -21.55 -55.22 -37.65
C GLU A 1050 -20.43 -54.20 -37.90
N ASP A 1051 -20.70 -53.08 -38.58
CA ASP A 1051 -19.72 -52.00 -38.82
C ASP A 1051 -19.43 -51.13 -37.57
N CYS A 1052 -20.00 -51.47 -36.41
CA CYS A 1052 -19.75 -50.76 -35.14
C CYS A 1052 -18.54 -51.32 -34.37
N PHE A 1053 -18.00 -52.47 -34.77
CA PHE A 1053 -16.78 -53.04 -34.21
C PHE A 1053 -15.97 -53.70 -35.33
N GLU A 1054 -14.68 -53.87 -35.11
CA GLU A 1054 -13.77 -54.53 -36.06
C GLU A 1054 -12.81 -55.45 -35.32
N TRP A 1055 -12.21 -56.38 -36.05
CA TRP A 1055 -11.14 -57.22 -35.51
C TRP A 1055 -9.86 -56.40 -35.42
N VAL A 1056 -9.07 -56.57 -34.36
CA VAL A 1056 -7.80 -55.86 -34.17
C VAL A 1056 -6.85 -56.07 -35.35
N GLN A 1057 -6.87 -57.27 -35.92
CA GLN A 1057 -6.34 -57.54 -37.25
C GLN A 1057 -7.46 -58.04 -38.15
N ASP A 1058 -7.59 -57.44 -39.33
CA ASP A 1058 -8.62 -57.77 -40.30
C ASP A 1058 -8.68 -59.28 -40.58
N GLY A 1059 -9.84 -59.88 -40.32
CA GLY A 1059 -10.12 -61.30 -40.57
C GLY A 1059 -9.51 -62.28 -39.56
N GLN A 1060 -8.93 -61.81 -38.45
CA GLN A 1060 -8.19 -62.67 -37.50
C GLN A 1060 -8.75 -62.57 -36.07
N PRO A 1061 -9.75 -63.40 -35.71
CA PRO A 1061 -10.48 -63.26 -34.44
C PRO A 1061 -9.65 -63.56 -33.19
N GLN A 1062 -8.54 -64.29 -33.33
CA GLN A 1062 -7.63 -64.60 -32.23
C GLN A 1062 -6.93 -63.38 -31.62
N PHE A 1063 -6.93 -62.23 -32.32
CA PHE A 1063 -6.31 -60.99 -31.87
C PHE A 1063 -7.27 -60.04 -31.16
N GLY A 1064 -8.54 -60.43 -31.01
CA GLY A 1064 -9.55 -59.63 -30.32
C GLY A 1064 -10.25 -58.61 -31.22
N ARG A 1065 -11.16 -57.86 -30.61
CA ARG A 1065 -12.05 -56.89 -31.23
C ARG A 1065 -11.83 -55.51 -30.62
N LYS A 1066 -12.20 -54.47 -31.36
CA LYS A 1066 -12.29 -53.09 -30.87
C LYS A 1066 -13.52 -52.41 -31.46
N LEU A 1067 -14.05 -51.40 -30.77
CA LEU A 1067 -15.15 -50.62 -31.34
C LEU A 1067 -14.64 -49.70 -32.44
N THR A 1068 -15.48 -49.49 -33.46
CA THR A 1068 -15.25 -48.41 -34.41
C THR A 1068 -15.77 -47.10 -33.83
N ARG A 1069 -15.37 -45.96 -34.42
CA ARG A 1069 -15.93 -44.63 -34.06
C ARG A 1069 -17.46 -44.60 -34.11
N LYS A 1070 -18.07 -45.39 -35.00
CA LYS A 1070 -19.53 -45.52 -35.08
C LYS A 1070 -20.08 -46.20 -33.82
N GLY A 1071 -19.45 -47.28 -33.36
CA GLY A 1071 -19.82 -47.98 -32.13
C GLY A 1071 -19.66 -47.11 -30.88
N GLU A 1072 -18.55 -46.39 -30.74
CA GLU A 1072 -18.34 -45.46 -29.61
C GLU A 1072 -19.45 -44.41 -29.53
N ARG A 1073 -19.83 -43.81 -30.66
CA ARG A 1073 -20.91 -42.81 -30.72
C ARG A 1073 -22.27 -43.40 -30.35
N VAL A 1074 -22.53 -44.68 -30.66
CA VAL A 1074 -23.75 -45.37 -30.23
C VAL A 1074 -23.79 -45.45 -28.70
N LEU A 1075 -22.68 -45.80 -28.05
CA LEU A 1075 -22.59 -45.86 -26.58
C LEU A 1075 -22.77 -44.49 -25.94
N ILE A 1076 -22.03 -43.46 -26.40
CA ILE A 1076 -22.15 -42.08 -25.89
C ILE A 1076 -23.61 -41.62 -25.96
N LYS A 1077 -24.29 -41.87 -27.09
CA LYS A 1077 -25.70 -41.52 -27.28
C LYS A 1077 -26.62 -42.30 -26.35
N LYS A 1078 -26.38 -43.59 -26.16
CA LYS A 1078 -27.19 -44.48 -25.31
C LYS A 1078 -27.16 -44.06 -23.83
N TYR A 1079 -25.99 -43.67 -23.32
CA TYR A 1079 -25.80 -43.28 -21.92
C TYR A 1079 -25.93 -41.75 -21.68
N GLY A 1080 -26.22 -41.00 -22.74
CA GLY A 1080 -26.68 -39.61 -22.65
C GLY A 1080 -25.63 -38.61 -22.18
N SER A 1081 -24.33 -38.89 -22.32
CA SER A 1081 -23.22 -37.91 -22.35
C SER A 1081 -21.84 -38.55 -22.32
N ALA A 1082 -21.60 -39.48 -21.39
CA ALA A 1082 -20.31 -40.06 -21.06
C ALA A 1082 -20.49 -41.50 -20.54
N VAL A 1083 -19.56 -42.40 -20.87
CA VAL A 1083 -19.59 -43.81 -20.47
C VAL A 1083 -18.16 -44.38 -20.52
N TRP A 1084 -17.82 -45.22 -19.55
CA TRP A 1084 -16.58 -45.99 -19.57
C TRP A 1084 -16.77 -47.29 -20.35
N LEU A 1085 -15.90 -47.55 -21.31
CA LEU A 1085 -15.76 -48.86 -21.95
C LEU A 1085 -14.63 -49.61 -21.25
N THR A 1086 -14.88 -50.79 -20.69
CA THR A 1086 -13.92 -51.53 -19.85
C THR A 1086 -13.69 -52.96 -20.34
N GLU A 1087 -12.72 -53.66 -19.76
CA GLU A 1087 -12.41 -55.07 -20.07
C GLU A 1087 -12.16 -55.32 -21.57
N MET A 1088 -11.25 -54.55 -22.16
CA MET A 1088 -10.89 -54.70 -23.57
C MET A 1088 -10.28 -56.08 -23.86
N ASP A 1089 -10.39 -56.56 -25.10
CA ASP A 1089 -9.63 -57.74 -25.53
C ASP A 1089 -8.12 -57.41 -25.43
N HIS A 1090 -7.34 -58.26 -24.75
CA HIS A 1090 -5.98 -57.90 -24.29
C HIS A 1090 -4.99 -57.62 -25.43
N LEU A 1091 -5.13 -58.30 -26.57
CA LEU A 1091 -4.32 -58.06 -27.77
C LEU A 1091 -4.80 -56.83 -28.56
N GLY A 1092 -5.92 -56.22 -28.17
CA GLY A 1092 -6.44 -54.97 -28.73
C GLY A 1092 -6.01 -53.71 -27.98
N VAL A 1093 -5.22 -53.83 -26.92
CA VAL A 1093 -4.67 -52.71 -26.15
C VAL A 1093 -3.17 -52.91 -25.91
N PRO A 1094 -2.41 -51.88 -25.50
CA PRO A 1094 -0.97 -52.02 -25.29
C PRO A 1094 -0.58 -53.08 -24.24
N PHE A 1095 0.58 -53.71 -24.43
CA PHE A 1095 1.05 -54.86 -23.64
C PHE A 1095 1.18 -54.63 -22.13
N TYR A 1096 1.29 -53.39 -21.67
CA TYR A 1096 1.50 -53.07 -20.26
C TYR A 1096 0.21 -53.12 -19.44
N GLN A 1097 -0.95 -53.27 -20.09
CA GLN A 1097 -2.26 -53.34 -19.47
C GLN A 1097 -2.47 -54.68 -18.77
N ALA A 1098 -2.76 -54.66 -17.46
CA ALA A 1098 -2.87 -55.87 -16.66
C ALA A 1098 -3.98 -56.83 -17.15
N TYR A 1099 -3.80 -58.14 -16.97
CA TYR A 1099 -4.84 -59.11 -17.29
C TYR A 1099 -6.03 -59.00 -16.31
N VAL A 1100 -7.25 -59.21 -16.81
CA VAL A 1100 -8.42 -59.43 -15.95
C VAL A 1100 -8.33 -60.83 -15.35
N ASP A 1101 -8.41 -60.93 -14.02
CA ASP A 1101 -8.32 -62.20 -13.31
C ASP A 1101 -9.41 -63.18 -13.75
N GLY A 1102 -9.04 -64.44 -13.97
CA GLY A 1102 -9.97 -65.49 -14.42
C GLY A 1102 -10.36 -65.44 -15.91
N SER A 1103 -9.88 -64.46 -16.70
CA SER A 1103 -10.18 -64.35 -18.14
C SER A 1103 -9.31 -65.24 -19.04
N GLY A 1104 -8.38 -66.01 -18.48
CA GLY A 1104 -7.44 -66.81 -19.27
C GLY A 1104 -6.51 -65.97 -20.17
N LYS A 1105 -6.15 -64.75 -19.72
CA LYS A 1105 -5.32 -63.77 -20.46
C LYS A 1105 -5.99 -63.17 -21.71
N GLN A 1106 -7.31 -63.33 -21.87
CA GLN A 1106 -8.03 -62.79 -23.03
C GLN A 1106 -8.44 -61.32 -22.87
N LYS A 1107 -8.58 -60.83 -21.63
CA LYS A 1107 -9.06 -59.48 -21.33
C LYS A 1107 -8.03 -58.66 -20.57
N ALA A 1108 -8.04 -57.35 -20.80
CA ALA A 1108 -7.19 -56.36 -20.14
C ALA A 1108 -7.99 -55.45 -19.19
N LYS A 1109 -7.36 -55.06 -18.08
CA LYS A 1109 -7.81 -54.01 -17.15
C LYS A 1109 -7.49 -52.63 -17.73
N ALA A 1110 -8.15 -52.34 -18.85
CA ALA A 1110 -8.12 -51.06 -19.54
C ALA A 1110 -9.52 -50.46 -19.56
N ALA A 1111 -9.59 -49.13 -19.54
CA ALA A 1111 -10.83 -48.38 -19.55
C ALA A 1111 -10.73 -47.11 -20.40
N ASP A 1112 -11.68 -46.91 -21.30
CA ASP A 1112 -11.76 -45.74 -22.17
C ASP A 1112 -12.98 -44.90 -21.79
N LEU A 1113 -12.77 -43.64 -21.42
CA LEU A 1113 -13.86 -42.69 -21.20
C LEU A 1113 -14.31 -42.14 -22.56
N LEU A 1114 -15.46 -42.63 -23.02
CA LEU A 1114 -16.10 -42.15 -24.23
C LEU A 1114 -16.86 -40.87 -23.93
N LEU A 1115 -16.39 -39.74 -24.48
CA LEU A 1115 -16.93 -38.40 -24.29
C LEU A 1115 -16.79 -37.59 -25.59
N GLY A 1116 -17.87 -36.95 -26.03
CA GLY A 1116 -17.83 -36.10 -27.23
C GLY A 1116 -17.56 -36.90 -28.53
N LEU A 1117 -16.34 -36.80 -29.05
CA LEU A 1117 -15.96 -37.39 -30.34
C LEU A 1117 -15.62 -38.89 -30.26
N GLY A 1118 -15.39 -39.42 -29.06
CA GLY A 1118 -14.95 -40.81 -28.85
C GLY A 1118 -14.17 -40.94 -27.54
N GLU A 1119 -13.17 -41.81 -27.52
CA GLU A 1119 -12.20 -41.88 -26.41
C GLU A 1119 -11.55 -40.51 -26.15
N THR A 1120 -11.77 -39.97 -24.95
CA THR A 1120 -11.15 -38.72 -24.48
C THR A 1120 -10.12 -38.98 -23.38
N ILE A 1121 -10.33 -40.03 -22.56
CA ILE A 1121 -9.37 -40.49 -21.55
C ILE A 1121 -9.15 -41.99 -21.77
N GLY A 1122 -7.91 -42.39 -22.01
CA GLY A 1122 -7.48 -43.79 -21.98
C GLY A 1122 -6.83 -44.11 -20.65
N LEU A 1123 -7.27 -45.17 -19.98
CA LEU A 1123 -6.87 -45.56 -18.63
C LEU A 1123 -6.47 -47.03 -18.57
N GLY A 1124 -5.52 -47.34 -17.69
CA GLY A 1124 -5.01 -48.70 -17.56
C GLY A 1124 -4.38 -49.02 -16.22
N GLU A 1125 -4.61 -50.24 -15.72
CA GLU A 1125 -3.84 -50.84 -14.62
C GLU A 1125 -2.58 -51.50 -15.17
N ARG A 1126 -1.43 -51.33 -14.51
CA ARG A 1126 -0.16 -51.92 -14.93
C ARG A 1126 0.02 -53.33 -14.38
N HIS A 1127 0.74 -54.18 -15.11
CA HIS A 1127 1.25 -55.43 -14.53
C HIS A 1127 2.16 -55.15 -13.32
N SER A 1128 1.89 -55.81 -12.20
CA SER A 1128 2.55 -55.57 -10.91
C SER A 1128 3.96 -56.16 -10.79
N THR A 1129 4.30 -57.19 -11.57
CA THR A 1129 5.61 -57.86 -11.49
C THR A 1129 6.35 -57.88 -12.83
N SER A 1130 7.68 -57.99 -12.77
CA SER A 1130 8.55 -58.07 -13.95
C SER A 1130 8.21 -59.27 -14.83
N GLU A 1131 7.87 -60.41 -14.24
CA GLU A 1131 7.56 -61.66 -14.95
C GLU A 1131 6.26 -61.54 -15.74
N MET A 1132 5.26 -60.84 -15.18
CA MET A 1132 4.00 -60.57 -15.87
C MET A 1132 4.21 -59.65 -17.09
N VAL A 1133 5.06 -58.63 -16.96
CA VAL A 1133 5.42 -57.75 -18.09
C VAL A 1133 6.19 -58.52 -19.16
N GLN A 1134 7.17 -59.35 -18.81
CA GLN A 1134 7.88 -60.21 -19.78
C GLN A 1134 6.94 -61.16 -20.51
N GLU A 1135 6.01 -61.77 -19.79
CA GLU A 1135 4.99 -62.62 -20.39
C GLU A 1135 4.09 -61.84 -21.34
N ALA A 1136 3.68 -60.61 -20.98
CA ALA A 1136 2.88 -59.75 -21.84
C ALA A 1136 3.64 -59.26 -23.09
N LEU A 1137 4.92 -58.91 -22.96
CA LEU A 1137 5.80 -58.60 -24.09
C LEU A 1137 5.86 -59.77 -25.08
N ARG A 1138 6.04 -61.00 -24.58
CA ARG A 1138 6.01 -62.22 -25.41
C ARG A 1138 4.64 -62.46 -26.04
N HIS A 1139 3.56 -62.25 -25.29
CA HIS A 1139 2.18 -62.39 -25.78
C HIS A 1139 1.86 -61.41 -26.92
N HIS A 1140 2.36 -60.19 -26.84
CA HIS A 1140 2.22 -59.14 -27.85
C HIS A 1140 3.28 -59.15 -28.95
N ALA A 1141 4.23 -60.09 -28.90
CA ALA A 1141 5.38 -60.18 -29.80
C ALA A 1141 6.24 -58.89 -29.85
N VAL A 1142 6.38 -58.21 -28.71
CA VAL A 1142 7.20 -57.01 -28.56
C VAL A 1142 8.60 -57.39 -28.04
N PRO A 1143 9.71 -56.91 -28.65
CA PRO A 1143 11.06 -57.23 -28.20
C PRO A 1143 11.34 -56.77 -26.76
N GLU A 1144 11.85 -57.67 -25.91
CA GLU A 1144 12.12 -57.37 -24.50
C GLU A 1144 13.26 -56.37 -24.28
N ASP A 1145 14.28 -56.37 -25.15
CA ASP A 1145 15.51 -55.59 -24.99
C ASP A 1145 15.26 -54.09 -24.81
N SER A 1146 14.28 -53.54 -25.55
CA SER A 1146 13.91 -52.12 -25.46
C SER A 1146 13.30 -51.76 -24.09
N TYR A 1147 12.64 -52.70 -23.42
CA TYR A 1147 11.92 -52.46 -22.16
C TYR A 1147 12.67 -52.97 -20.93
N LYS A 1148 13.96 -53.32 -21.07
CA LYS A 1148 14.78 -53.84 -19.96
C LYS A 1148 14.71 -52.95 -18.72
N TRP A 1149 14.80 -51.63 -18.87
CA TRP A 1149 14.74 -50.68 -17.76
C TRP A 1149 13.39 -50.73 -17.01
N TYR A 1150 12.29 -50.95 -17.75
CA TYR A 1150 10.93 -51.03 -17.23
C TYR A 1150 10.67 -52.35 -16.47
N LEU A 1151 11.37 -53.42 -16.86
CA LEU A 1151 11.44 -54.68 -16.13
C LEU A 1151 12.27 -54.51 -14.84
N ASP A 1152 13.47 -53.95 -14.97
CA ASP A 1152 14.41 -53.75 -13.87
C ASP A 1152 13.79 -52.90 -12.74
N MET A 1153 13.06 -51.83 -13.08
CA MET A 1153 12.43 -50.97 -12.06
C MET A 1153 11.36 -51.69 -11.23
N ARG A 1154 10.70 -52.71 -11.79
CA ARG A 1154 9.73 -53.57 -11.07
C ARG A 1154 10.39 -54.61 -10.18
N GLN A 1155 11.56 -55.09 -10.57
CA GLN A 1155 12.36 -55.98 -9.72
C GLN A 1155 12.90 -55.24 -8.51
N ILE A 1156 13.33 -53.98 -8.71
CA ILE A 1156 13.85 -53.12 -7.63
C ILE A 1156 12.73 -52.71 -6.67
N ALA A 1157 11.60 -52.23 -7.21
CA ALA A 1157 10.47 -51.74 -6.42
C ALA A 1157 9.14 -52.12 -7.11
N PRO A 1158 8.53 -53.26 -6.74
CA PRO A 1158 7.24 -53.66 -7.28
C PRO A 1158 6.12 -52.78 -6.71
N LEU A 1159 5.29 -52.24 -7.59
CA LEU A 1159 4.16 -51.37 -7.24
C LEU A 1159 2.94 -51.78 -8.07
N LEU A 1160 1.75 -51.72 -7.46
CA LEU A 1160 0.49 -51.73 -8.19
C LEU A 1160 0.16 -50.29 -8.58
N THR A 1161 0.21 -50.00 -9.87
CA THR A 1161 -0.06 -48.65 -10.37
C THR A 1161 -1.11 -48.70 -11.46
N SER A 1162 -1.81 -47.59 -11.60
CA SER A 1162 -2.71 -47.33 -12.70
C SER A 1162 -2.47 -45.93 -13.21
N GLY A 1163 -2.63 -45.73 -14.51
CA GLY A 1163 -2.43 -44.43 -15.13
C GLY A 1163 -3.41 -44.16 -16.23
N TRP A 1164 -3.67 -42.89 -16.46
CA TRP A 1164 -4.53 -42.43 -17.54
C TRP A 1164 -3.97 -41.19 -18.21
N GLY A 1165 -4.38 -40.97 -19.46
CA GLY A 1165 -4.01 -39.82 -20.27
C GLY A 1165 -5.23 -39.21 -20.92
N MET A 1166 -5.31 -37.87 -20.91
CA MET A 1166 -6.36 -37.10 -21.58
C MET A 1166 -5.76 -36.22 -22.67
N GLY A 1167 -6.20 -36.43 -23.91
CA GLY A 1167 -5.96 -35.49 -25.00
C GLY A 1167 -6.80 -34.24 -24.80
N THR A 1168 -6.15 -33.13 -24.45
CA THR A 1168 -6.87 -31.89 -24.07
C THR A 1168 -7.79 -31.37 -25.17
N GLU A 1169 -7.38 -31.54 -26.43
CA GLU A 1169 -8.11 -31.06 -27.60
C GLU A 1169 -9.43 -31.81 -27.81
N ARG A 1170 -9.49 -33.11 -27.53
CA ARG A 1170 -10.74 -33.89 -27.60
C ARG A 1170 -11.72 -33.44 -26.52
N TYR A 1171 -11.22 -33.19 -25.30
CA TYR A 1171 -12.03 -32.62 -24.22
C TYR A 1171 -12.56 -31.23 -24.57
N LEU A 1172 -11.72 -30.36 -25.15
CA LEU A 1172 -12.13 -29.02 -25.58
C LEU A 1172 -13.15 -29.06 -26.72
N CYS A 1173 -13.04 -30.01 -27.66
CA CYS A 1173 -14.08 -30.25 -28.67
C CYS A 1173 -15.42 -30.58 -28.03
N TRP A 1174 -15.46 -31.46 -27.03
CA TRP A 1174 -16.69 -31.73 -26.28
C TRP A 1174 -17.23 -30.47 -25.57
N LEU A 1175 -16.36 -29.75 -24.85
CA LEU A 1175 -16.73 -28.56 -24.08
C LEU A 1175 -17.38 -27.49 -24.98
N LEU A 1176 -16.79 -27.23 -26.14
CA LEU A 1176 -17.22 -26.20 -27.08
C LEU A 1176 -18.24 -26.70 -28.13
N LYS A 1177 -18.66 -27.97 -28.06
CA LYS A 1177 -19.46 -28.66 -29.09
C LYS A 1177 -18.89 -28.50 -30.50
N HIS A 1178 -17.61 -28.76 -30.62
CA HIS A 1178 -16.87 -28.76 -31.89
C HIS A 1178 -16.47 -30.18 -32.30
N ASP A 1179 -16.23 -30.39 -33.60
CA ASP A 1179 -16.04 -31.71 -34.20
C ASP A 1179 -14.70 -31.92 -34.92
N ASP A 1180 -13.79 -30.94 -34.88
CA ASP A 1180 -12.47 -31.02 -35.50
C ASP A 1180 -11.37 -30.55 -34.53
N VAL A 1181 -10.57 -31.50 -34.03
CA VAL A 1181 -9.48 -31.21 -33.08
C VAL A 1181 -8.41 -30.26 -33.65
N ARG A 1182 -8.31 -30.12 -34.98
CA ARG A 1182 -7.33 -29.21 -35.62
C ARG A 1182 -7.62 -27.74 -35.38
N ASP A 1183 -8.86 -27.40 -34.99
CA ASP A 1183 -9.24 -26.04 -34.59
C ASP A 1183 -8.93 -25.73 -33.11
N MET A 1184 -8.48 -26.73 -32.34
CA MET A 1184 -8.12 -26.61 -30.92
C MET A 1184 -6.64 -26.28 -30.70
N HIS A 1185 -5.89 -25.99 -31.76
CA HIS A 1185 -4.51 -25.50 -31.69
C HIS A 1185 -4.38 -24.06 -32.15
N ILE A 1186 -3.82 -23.23 -31.27
CA ILE A 1186 -3.43 -21.86 -31.62
C ILE A 1186 -2.24 -21.87 -32.57
N ILE A 1187 -1.28 -22.79 -32.36
CA ILE A 1187 -0.11 -22.97 -33.22
C ILE A 1187 -0.10 -24.43 -33.70
N PRO A 1188 -0.79 -24.75 -34.81
CA PRO A 1188 -0.84 -26.11 -35.33
C PRO A 1188 0.54 -26.62 -35.73
N ARG A 1189 0.76 -27.91 -35.53
CA ARG A 1189 1.98 -28.62 -35.92
C ARG A 1189 1.55 -29.92 -36.59
N MET A 1190 1.53 -29.90 -37.93
CA MET A 1190 1.05 -30.99 -38.77
C MET A 1190 2.16 -31.48 -39.68
N LYS A 1191 2.15 -32.79 -39.97
CA LYS A 1191 3.12 -33.45 -40.85
C LYS A 1191 3.24 -32.72 -42.20
N ALA A 1192 4.47 -32.48 -42.61
CA ALA A 1192 4.84 -31.79 -43.85
C ALA A 1192 4.27 -30.35 -44.02
N LYS A 1193 3.77 -29.70 -42.96
CA LYS A 1193 3.26 -28.32 -43.00
C LYS A 1193 4.04 -27.42 -42.05
N LYS A 1194 4.32 -26.18 -42.48
CA LYS A 1194 5.00 -25.17 -41.67
C LYS A 1194 4.01 -24.06 -41.29
N PHE A 1195 3.77 -23.92 -40.00
CA PHE A 1195 3.00 -22.84 -39.41
C PHE A 1195 4.00 -21.91 -38.70
N MET A 1196 4.40 -20.82 -39.35
CA MET A 1196 5.28 -19.79 -38.77
C MET A 1196 4.42 -18.75 -38.03
N PRO A 1197 4.75 -18.36 -36.78
CA PRO A 1197 4.42 -17.03 -36.28
C PRO A 1197 5.17 -15.96 -37.06
#